data_AF-A0A7X9HL47-F1
#
_entry.id   AF-A0A7X9HL47-F1
#
_cell.length_a   1.000
_cell.length_b   1.000
_cell.length_c   1.000
_cell.angle_alpha   90.00
_cell.angle_beta   90.00
_cell.angle_gamma   90.00
#
_symmetry.space_group_name_H-M   'P 1'
#
loop_
_entity.id
_entity.type
_entity.pdbx_description
1 polymer ?
#
loop_
_entity_poly.entity_id
_entity_poly.type
_entity_poly.pdbx_seq_one_letter_code
_entity_poly.pdbx_strand_id
1 'polypeptide(L)'
;MTRFLRIVVGGMLALALGACGGNGGTQCPAGTERCSDGECHACCPGAACTGGGHCCADFTCQECCGDGDCSGATPVCGVDRRCHEVPCRTIGETCQDDCCSGARCCTDGKCHECCQDGDCPEAGMVCTAGGTCEKPCIQADGYCNADPGNCCEGLSCDLFDNKCRSRCTTDAECTQRADVPHAGDLLCGQDGVCDFAHCERDADCSGGHVCQSGDCLSPAGCAEVAACRIWPSWVVFMPGYQVQLVAGAFRADGTYAPGVASDWSSAAPASADVNGDGLLTGGATASGAVELTVTVRGCNTKCHAWAINLGDPPPVGTRAAAVDAETGAPVKGAFFQINDLPPARMDASGSWIYDRYLDPEHPGDVTVADPAYEFITIAGVTWRDLVIPMRRLVQADRAGGVAGRFSFDRIRCPAPHPCEMSLALAGFSLPGFPLDIAPDFPWQDVFRARFMFDDHTYDLRLPGGQVWLNGSSSYKNRYSVSAVPENRVFFGLGGKLDEAEFRTRLLPFLQAADGQDSLGLVYRLINLSAQRGALAPNQLIAEIPLVADRSDLDGDGDRTELVPDYQNFSSLDLPLTMPQAHSLKVTVPQFPANAYDSVLLLAGIHTPAGGFVPLGLAAGFDSDDPVHDPPDGLLPGPVEVRVSEVAGRMPEAGAQRVLLALAWRAGDPSHRAGQVVLLDDFDGELALDAFLAPPQGSFSAAERKIDIGAMPTGAQLAVAEFSAADGQPWRVFAELPRTVIALPPSPTGTDRAAAAGLMAVRLQDGWSFPKLFGFGANDMWDLPVAVAAFSWAELP
;
A
#
# COMPACT_ATOMS: atom_id res chain seq x y z
N MET A 1 -7.20 -3.60 -60.66
CA MET A 1 -6.38 -3.20 -61.82
C MET A 1 -4.92 -3.53 -61.52
N THR A 2 -4.25 -4.23 -62.45
CA THR A 2 -2.82 -4.11 -62.88
C THR A 2 -1.74 -3.67 -61.87
N ARG A 3 -0.71 -4.50 -61.55
CA ARG A 3 0.54 -4.84 -62.32
C ARG A 3 1.54 -3.65 -62.40
N PHE A 4 2.89 -3.77 -62.29
CA PHE A 4 3.82 -4.92 -62.35
C PHE A 4 5.27 -4.62 -61.79
N LEU A 5 6.03 -5.69 -61.48
CA LEU A 5 7.51 -5.95 -61.51
C LEU A 5 8.63 -4.84 -61.51
N ARG A 6 9.70 -5.09 -60.69
CA ARG A 6 11.16 -5.38 -60.99
C ARG A 6 11.89 -4.64 -62.17
N ILE A 7 13.22 -4.36 -62.21
CA ILE A 7 14.44 -5.04 -61.64
C ILE A 7 15.75 -4.13 -61.61
N VAL A 8 16.83 -4.68 -61.04
CA VAL A 8 18.25 -4.27 -60.70
C VAL A 8 19.16 -3.59 -61.79
N VAL A 9 20.34 -3.03 -61.38
CA VAL A 9 21.61 -2.60 -62.10
C VAL A 9 21.81 -1.05 -62.19
N GLY A 10 23.00 -0.39 -62.14
CA GLY A 10 24.46 -0.72 -61.95
C GLY A 10 25.38 -0.15 -63.10
N GLY A 11 26.65 0.32 -62.97
CA GLY A 11 27.60 0.60 -61.85
C GLY A 11 29.02 1.04 -62.36
N MET A 12 29.96 1.44 -61.45
CA MET A 12 31.43 1.74 -61.62
C MET A 12 31.99 3.01 -62.35
N LEU A 13 32.93 3.69 -61.64
CA LEU A 13 34.29 4.21 -62.00
C LEU A 13 34.61 5.07 -63.26
N ALA A 14 35.52 6.05 -63.11
CA ALA A 14 36.29 6.72 -64.19
C ALA A 14 37.70 7.19 -63.72
N LEU A 15 38.63 7.42 -64.66
CA LEU A 15 40.06 7.76 -64.46
C LEU A 15 40.50 8.96 -65.33
N ALA A 16 41.59 9.64 -64.95
CA ALA A 16 42.35 10.58 -65.80
C ALA A 16 43.85 10.64 -65.41
N LEU A 17 44.75 11.02 -66.32
CA LEU A 17 46.21 10.88 -66.17
C LEU A 17 47.02 11.93 -66.96
N GLY A 18 48.26 12.20 -66.52
CA GLY A 18 49.33 12.85 -67.29
C GLY A 18 49.55 14.35 -67.06
N ALA A 19 50.70 14.95 -67.39
CA ALA A 19 52.02 14.38 -67.74
C ALA A 19 53.11 15.49 -67.70
N CYS A 20 54.38 15.14 -67.46
CA CYS A 20 55.55 16.06 -67.58
C CYS A 20 56.87 15.30 -67.77
N GLY A 21 57.93 16.01 -68.18
CA GLY A 21 59.32 15.50 -68.21
C GLY A 21 60.33 16.56 -68.69
N GLY A 22 61.62 16.34 -68.43
CA GLY A 22 62.72 17.10 -69.04
C GLY A 22 63.74 17.77 -68.08
N ASN A 23 64.73 16.98 -67.63
CA ASN A 23 66.11 17.33 -67.24
C ASN A 23 66.43 18.59 -66.38
N GLY A 24 67.37 18.42 -65.42
CA GLY A 24 68.45 19.42 -65.32
C GLY A 24 69.06 19.79 -63.96
N GLY A 25 68.64 19.22 -62.82
CA GLY A 25 69.19 19.58 -61.50
C GLY A 25 69.42 18.39 -60.59
N THR A 26 70.63 18.26 -60.02
CA THR A 26 70.99 17.15 -59.11
C THR A 26 70.57 17.45 -57.67
N GLN A 27 69.25 17.46 -57.44
CA GLN A 27 68.65 17.32 -56.12
C GLN A 27 67.58 16.23 -56.21
N CYS A 28 67.53 15.35 -55.21
CA CYS A 28 66.47 14.35 -55.13
C CYS A 28 65.12 15.02 -54.83
N PRO A 29 63.99 14.46 -55.29
CA PRO A 29 62.66 14.94 -54.92
C PRO A 29 62.49 15.09 -53.40
N ALA A 30 61.69 16.06 -52.95
CA ALA A 30 61.44 16.26 -51.52
C ALA A 30 60.84 14.98 -50.90
N GLY A 31 61.43 14.50 -49.81
CA GLY A 31 61.13 13.18 -49.23
C GLY A 31 61.99 12.03 -49.75
N THR A 32 63.06 12.31 -50.52
CA THR A 32 64.07 11.33 -50.93
C THR A 32 65.49 11.87 -50.76
N GLU A 33 66.43 11.00 -50.41
CA GLU A 33 67.87 11.28 -50.28
C GLU A 33 68.70 10.48 -51.29
N ARG A 34 69.96 10.91 -51.53
CA ARG A 34 70.83 10.30 -52.55
C ARG A 34 71.77 9.28 -51.92
N CYS A 35 71.64 8.02 -52.29
CA CYS A 35 72.42 6.94 -51.68
C CYS A 35 73.74 6.65 -52.42
N SER A 36 74.53 5.73 -51.86
CA SER A 36 75.87 5.37 -52.33
C SER A 36 75.92 4.66 -53.69
N ASP A 37 74.78 4.22 -54.20
CA ASP A 37 74.58 3.75 -55.58
C ASP A 37 74.48 4.90 -56.60
N GLY A 38 74.17 6.11 -56.13
CA GLY A 38 74.01 7.31 -56.94
C GLY A 38 72.56 7.60 -57.37
N GLU A 39 71.58 6.81 -56.94
CA GLU A 39 70.15 7.07 -57.19
C GLU A 39 69.49 7.79 -56.00
N CYS A 40 68.21 8.16 -56.15
CA CYS A 40 67.43 8.91 -55.17
C CYS A 40 66.33 8.04 -54.59
N HIS A 41 66.37 7.80 -53.29
CA HIS A 41 65.55 6.81 -52.58
C HIS A 41 64.85 7.44 -51.38
N ALA A 42 63.77 6.82 -50.86
CA ALA A 42 63.08 7.34 -49.67
C ALA A 42 63.98 7.38 -48.43
N CYS A 43 64.97 6.49 -48.38
CA CYS A 43 66.00 6.41 -47.36
C CYS A 43 67.20 5.59 -47.86
N CYS A 44 68.36 5.77 -47.23
CA CYS A 44 69.54 4.96 -47.48
C CYS A 44 69.75 3.86 -46.41
N PRO A 45 70.32 2.69 -46.78
CA PRO A 45 70.61 1.62 -45.83
C PRO A 45 71.48 2.09 -44.66
N GLY A 46 70.95 1.99 -43.44
CA GLY A 46 71.61 2.46 -42.21
C GLY A 46 71.29 3.91 -41.79
N ALA A 47 70.47 4.65 -42.55
CA ALA A 47 69.89 5.92 -42.14
C ALA A 47 68.48 5.74 -41.54
N ALA A 48 68.09 6.66 -40.65
CA ALA A 48 66.75 6.71 -40.09
C ALA A 48 65.82 7.59 -40.97
N CYS A 49 64.58 7.15 -41.18
CA CYS A 49 63.65 7.83 -42.07
C CYS A 49 63.16 9.17 -41.52
N THR A 50 63.33 10.25 -42.30
CA THR A 50 62.86 11.61 -41.99
C THR A 50 61.35 11.74 -42.14
N GLY A 51 60.60 11.10 -41.23
CA GLY A 51 59.14 11.11 -41.21
C GLY A 51 58.48 10.30 -40.10
N GLY A 52 59.23 9.52 -39.32
CA GLY A 52 58.68 8.72 -38.21
C GLY A 52 58.43 7.23 -38.52
N GLY A 53 58.83 6.74 -39.69
CA GLY A 53 59.07 5.31 -39.89
C GLY A 53 60.39 4.90 -39.23
N HIS A 54 60.43 3.79 -38.49
CA HIS A 54 61.56 3.51 -37.60
C HIS A 54 62.82 3.00 -38.30
N CYS A 55 62.70 2.48 -39.53
CA CYS A 55 63.85 1.92 -40.25
C CYS A 55 63.77 2.07 -41.78
N CYS A 56 64.93 1.88 -42.43
CA CYS A 56 65.05 1.78 -43.87
C CYS A 56 65.33 0.33 -44.31
N ALA A 57 64.47 -0.24 -45.14
CA ALA A 57 64.68 -1.55 -45.78
C ALA A 57 64.39 -1.46 -47.28
N ASP A 58 65.27 -2.07 -48.09
CA ASP A 58 65.14 -2.10 -49.55
C ASP A 58 64.84 -0.72 -50.17
N PHE A 59 65.54 0.32 -49.66
CA PHE A 59 65.43 1.73 -50.04
C PHE A 59 64.07 2.40 -49.77
N THR A 60 63.22 1.74 -48.97
CA THR A 60 61.90 2.22 -48.54
C THR A 60 61.81 2.35 -47.03
N CYS A 61 61.08 3.36 -46.57
CA CYS A 61 60.79 3.53 -45.16
C CYS A 61 59.70 2.55 -44.72
N GLN A 62 60.00 1.76 -43.69
CA GLN A 62 59.09 0.77 -43.13
C GLN A 62 58.71 1.14 -41.69
N GLU A 63 57.61 0.57 -41.21
CA GLU A 63 57.17 0.74 -39.82
C GLU A 63 58.12 0.01 -38.87
N CYS A 64 58.56 -1.20 -39.25
CA CYS A 64 59.54 -2.00 -38.51
C CYS A 64 60.46 -2.80 -39.44
N CYS A 65 61.66 -3.13 -38.95
CA CYS A 65 62.65 -4.00 -39.60
C CYS A 65 62.97 -5.25 -38.78
N GLY A 66 62.77 -5.19 -37.45
CA GLY A 66 62.64 -6.32 -36.54
C GLY A 66 61.75 -5.94 -35.35
N ASP A 67 61.47 -6.91 -34.48
CA ASP A 67 60.50 -6.76 -33.38
C ASP A 67 60.85 -5.63 -32.40
N GLY A 68 62.14 -5.34 -32.22
CA GLY A 68 62.64 -4.25 -31.37
C GLY A 68 62.36 -2.83 -31.90
N ASP A 69 61.82 -2.68 -33.10
CA ASP A 69 61.33 -1.40 -33.63
C ASP A 69 59.87 -1.12 -33.22
N CYS A 70 59.13 -2.14 -32.76
CA CYS A 70 57.73 -2.04 -32.35
C CYS A 70 57.59 -1.74 -30.84
N SER A 71 56.49 -1.11 -30.43
CA SER A 71 56.30 -0.65 -29.04
C SER A 71 54.91 -0.90 -28.46
N GLY A 72 54.86 -1.17 -27.15
CA GLY A 72 53.61 -1.29 -26.40
C GLY A 72 52.78 -2.52 -26.79
N ALA A 73 51.69 -2.29 -27.52
CA ALA A 73 50.65 -3.29 -27.79
C ALA A 73 50.90 -4.19 -29.01
N THR A 74 51.81 -3.79 -29.92
CA THR A 74 52.04 -4.45 -31.21
C THR A 74 53.46 -5.06 -31.34
N PRO A 75 53.92 -5.93 -30.43
CA PRO A 75 55.35 -6.17 -30.21
C PRO A 75 56.07 -7.06 -31.26
N VAL A 76 55.43 -7.40 -32.39
CA VAL A 76 56.02 -8.27 -33.43
C VAL A 76 55.98 -7.60 -34.80
N CYS A 77 57.10 -7.62 -35.49
CA CYS A 77 57.24 -7.10 -36.84
C CYS A 77 56.83 -8.16 -37.88
N GLY A 78 55.75 -7.91 -38.59
CA GLY A 78 55.21 -8.80 -39.62
C GLY A 78 56.12 -8.89 -40.85
N VAL A 79 55.93 -9.95 -41.64
CA VAL A 79 56.58 -10.12 -42.96
C VAL A 79 56.13 -9.06 -43.99
N ASP A 80 55.04 -8.34 -43.72
CA ASP A 80 54.58 -7.15 -44.42
C ASP A 80 55.23 -5.83 -43.92
N ARG A 81 56.18 -5.93 -42.98
CA ARG A 81 56.95 -4.82 -42.38
C ARG A 81 56.12 -3.84 -41.55
N ARG A 82 55.06 -4.35 -40.92
CA ARG A 82 54.20 -3.62 -39.97
C ARG A 82 54.24 -4.22 -38.58
N CYS A 83 53.93 -3.42 -37.57
CA CYS A 83 53.81 -3.90 -36.19
C CYS A 83 52.40 -4.47 -35.96
N HIS A 84 52.30 -5.76 -35.59
CA HIS A 84 51.02 -6.43 -35.33
C HIS A 84 50.81 -6.70 -33.85
N GLU A 85 49.56 -6.65 -33.40
CA GLU A 85 49.18 -7.19 -32.09
C GLU A 85 49.42 -8.71 -32.11
N VAL A 86 50.05 -9.23 -31.05
CA VAL A 86 50.15 -10.69 -30.87
C VAL A 86 48.72 -11.20 -30.63
N PRO A 87 48.26 -12.26 -31.32
CA PRO A 87 46.96 -12.84 -31.06
C PRO A 87 46.95 -13.49 -29.67
N CYS A 88 46.52 -12.71 -28.68
CA CYS A 88 46.28 -13.15 -27.32
C CYS A 88 45.25 -14.28 -27.30
N ARG A 89 45.42 -15.23 -26.39
CA ARG A 89 44.69 -16.50 -26.42
C ARG A 89 43.46 -16.49 -25.53
N THR A 90 42.39 -17.08 -26.06
CA THR A 90 41.07 -17.15 -25.43
C THR A 90 40.93 -18.37 -24.51
N ILE A 91 39.88 -18.41 -23.69
CA ILE A 91 39.66 -19.46 -22.69
C ILE A 91 39.67 -20.85 -23.37
N GLY A 92 40.51 -21.74 -22.83
CA GLY A 92 40.71 -23.11 -23.33
C GLY A 92 41.75 -23.28 -24.44
N GLU A 93 42.24 -22.19 -25.06
CA GLU A 93 43.38 -22.23 -26.00
C GLU A 93 44.71 -22.40 -25.25
N THR A 94 45.70 -23.00 -25.90
CA THR A 94 46.97 -23.34 -25.23
C THR A 94 47.88 -22.14 -25.06
N CYS A 95 48.14 -21.72 -23.83
CA CYS A 95 49.02 -20.59 -23.50
C CYS A 95 50.44 -21.06 -23.16
N GLN A 96 51.33 -20.09 -23.00
CA GLN A 96 52.69 -20.33 -22.50
C GLN A 96 53.03 -19.39 -21.33
N ASP A 97 52.65 -18.11 -21.43
CA ASP A 97 52.67 -17.15 -20.31
C ASP A 97 51.44 -16.19 -20.34
N ASP A 98 51.11 -15.59 -21.50
CA ASP A 98 50.02 -14.59 -21.64
C ASP A 98 48.64 -15.15 -22.04
N CYS A 99 47.58 -14.49 -21.54
CA CYS A 99 46.16 -14.75 -21.85
C CYS A 99 45.35 -13.45 -22.03
N CYS A 100 44.20 -13.51 -22.73
CA CYS A 100 43.34 -12.35 -23.00
C CYS A 100 42.73 -11.69 -21.75
N SER A 101 42.32 -10.43 -21.88
CA SER A 101 41.36 -9.81 -20.97
C SER A 101 40.08 -10.67 -20.86
N GLY A 102 39.78 -11.13 -19.65
CA GLY A 102 38.71 -12.09 -19.36
C GLY A 102 39.20 -13.50 -18.98
N ALA A 103 40.46 -13.85 -19.28
CA ALA A 103 41.10 -15.08 -18.82
C ALA A 103 42.27 -14.72 -17.88
N ARG A 104 42.10 -14.93 -16.57
CA ARG A 104 43.03 -14.39 -15.55
C ARG A 104 44.39 -15.07 -15.50
N CYS A 105 44.53 -16.31 -16.00
CA CYS A 105 45.78 -17.05 -15.86
C CYS A 105 46.02 -18.15 -16.90
N CYS A 106 47.28 -18.60 -16.95
CA CYS A 106 47.76 -19.73 -17.72
C CYS A 106 48.10 -20.92 -16.79
N THR A 107 47.28 -21.97 -16.78
CA THR A 107 47.48 -23.20 -15.99
C THR A 107 47.31 -24.44 -16.87
N ASP A 108 48.06 -25.50 -16.58
CA ASP A 108 48.20 -26.71 -17.44
C ASP A 108 48.45 -26.41 -18.93
N GLY A 109 49.02 -25.24 -19.24
CA GLY A 109 49.25 -24.76 -20.59
C GLY A 109 47.98 -24.34 -21.34
N LYS A 110 46.92 -23.91 -20.64
CA LYS A 110 45.70 -23.32 -21.20
C LYS A 110 45.27 -22.03 -20.48
N CYS A 111 44.59 -21.15 -21.20
CA CYS A 111 43.98 -19.96 -20.60
C CYS A 111 42.70 -20.34 -19.85
N HIS A 112 42.62 -19.91 -18.59
CA HIS A 112 41.50 -20.17 -17.69
C HIS A 112 40.84 -18.86 -17.24
N GLU A 113 39.56 -18.93 -16.87
CA GLU A 113 38.80 -17.79 -16.32
C GLU A 113 39.41 -17.32 -14.99
N CYS A 114 39.81 -18.28 -14.16
CA CYS A 114 40.39 -18.09 -12.83
C CYS A 114 41.53 -19.09 -12.55
N CYS A 115 42.36 -18.79 -11.55
CA CYS A 115 43.30 -19.72 -10.91
C CYS A 115 43.08 -19.88 -9.40
N GLN A 116 42.31 -18.98 -8.78
CA GLN A 116 42.01 -18.92 -7.36
C GLN A 116 40.65 -18.23 -7.18
N ASP A 117 39.96 -18.46 -6.05
CA ASP A 117 38.60 -17.94 -5.82
C ASP A 117 38.53 -16.40 -5.92
N GLY A 118 39.59 -15.70 -5.51
CA GLY A 118 39.72 -14.24 -5.63
C GLY A 118 39.87 -13.68 -7.05
N ASP A 119 39.96 -14.55 -8.07
CA ASP A 119 39.91 -14.13 -9.47
C ASP A 119 38.46 -14.01 -10.00
N CYS A 120 37.49 -14.63 -9.32
CA CYS A 120 36.11 -14.67 -9.79
C CYS A 120 35.37 -13.33 -9.61
N PRO A 121 34.44 -12.99 -10.52
CA PRO A 121 33.79 -11.67 -10.53
C PRO A 121 32.68 -11.51 -9.48
N GLU A 122 32.03 -12.61 -9.09
CA GLU A 122 30.91 -12.61 -8.14
C GLU A 122 31.33 -13.14 -6.77
N ALA A 123 30.82 -12.48 -5.71
CA ALA A 123 31.11 -12.86 -4.34
C ALA A 123 30.56 -14.25 -4.01
N GLY A 124 31.43 -15.16 -3.59
CA GLY A 124 31.08 -16.54 -3.22
C GLY A 124 31.18 -17.55 -4.36
N MET A 125 31.56 -17.16 -5.58
CA MET A 125 32.08 -18.13 -6.55
C MET A 125 33.43 -18.69 -6.10
N VAL A 126 33.71 -19.93 -6.49
CA VAL A 126 35.01 -20.58 -6.30
C VAL A 126 35.59 -20.97 -7.66
N CYS A 127 36.92 -21.03 -7.74
CA CYS A 127 37.58 -21.47 -8.95
C CYS A 127 37.64 -22.99 -9.01
N THR A 128 37.04 -23.60 -10.04
CA THR A 128 37.08 -25.06 -10.19
C THR A 128 38.47 -25.56 -10.58
N ALA A 129 38.70 -26.86 -10.44
CA ALA A 129 39.87 -27.53 -11.04
C ALA A 129 39.87 -27.49 -12.59
N GLY A 130 38.79 -27.03 -13.23
CA GLY A 130 38.74 -26.71 -14.66
C GLY A 130 39.08 -25.24 -14.98
N GLY A 131 39.37 -24.42 -13.97
CA GLY A 131 39.63 -22.99 -14.10
C GLY A 131 38.44 -22.19 -14.63
N THR A 132 37.23 -22.61 -14.25
CA THR A 132 35.96 -21.87 -14.41
C THR A 132 35.52 -21.33 -13.06
N CYS A 133 34.85 -20.18 -13.05
CA CYS A 133 34.21 -19.63 -11.87
C CYS A 133 32.82 -20.25 -11.71
N GLU A 134 32.64 -21.07 -10.68
CA GLU A 134 31.36 -21.71 -10.38
C GLU A 134 30.91 -21.33 -8.98
N LYS A 135 29.62 -20.99 -8.84
CA LYS A 135 29.00 -20.78 -7.54
C LYS A 135 28.81 -22.15 -6.89
N PRO A 136 29.46 -22.47 -5.76
CA PRO A 136 29.32 -23.76 -5.14
C PRO A 136 27.88 -23.93 -4.63
N CYS A 137 27.29 -25.10 -4.87
CA CYS A 137 25.93 -25.35 -4.45
C CYS A 137 25.82 -25.41 -2.92
N ILE A 138 24.72 -24.86 -2.40
CA ILE A 138 24.41 -24.79 -0.99
C ILE A 138 24.09 -26.20 -0.50
N GLN A 139 24.90 -26.67 0.44
CA GLN A 139 24.80 -27.99 1.05
C GLN A 139 23.56 -28.09 1.96
N ALA A 140 23.20 -29.31 2.35
CA ALA A 140 22.10 -29.56 3.28
C ALA A 140 22.26 -28.76 4.60
N ASP A 141 21.14 -28.28 5.16
CA ASP A 141 21.07 -27.36 6.30
C ASP A 141 21.71 -25.96 6.09
N GLY A 142 22.32 -25.69 4.93
CA GLY A 142 22.79 -24.36 4.54
C GLY A 142 21.66 -23.41 4.18
N TYR A 143 21.75 -22.14 4.58
CA TYR A 143 20.73 -21.12 4.31
C TYR A 143 20.71 -20.73 2.81
N CYS A 144 19.50 -20.64 2.25
CA CYS A 144 19.23 -20.40 0.83
C CYS A 144 18.27 -19.22 0.57
N ASN A 145 17.96 -18.42 1.60
CA ASN A 145 17.12 -17.23 1.49
C ASN A 145 17.58 -16.21 0.41
N ALA A 146 18.88 -16.14 0.15
CA ALA A 146 19.47 -15.26 -0.86
C ALA A 146 19.59 -15.90 -2.26
N ASP A 147 19.48 -17.22 -2.36
CA ASP A 147 19.55 -17.97 -3.62
C ASP A 147 18.81 -19.31 -3.50
N PRO A 148 17.46 -19.31 -3.63
CA PRO A 148 16.66 -20.53 -3.44
C PRO A 148 16.91 -21.61 -4.51
N GLY A 149 17.53 -21.25 -5.63
CA GLY A 149 17.84 -22.16 -6.74
C GLY A 149 19.17 -22.90 -6.57
N ASN A 150 20.15 -22.31 -5.88
CA ASN A 150 21.50 -22.86 -5.73
C ASN A 150 21.64 -23.98 -4.67
N CYS A 151 20.55 -24.61 -4.22
CA CYS A 151 20.65 -25.84 -3.43
C CYS A 151 21.22 -26.98 -4.28
N CYS A 152 22.07 -27.84 -3.69
CA CYS A 152 22.68 -28.97 -4.43
C CYS A 152 21.66 -29.97 -5.01
N GLU A 153 22.12 -30.83 -5.93
CA GLU A 153 21.30 -31.88 -6.54
C GLU A 153 20.59 -32.74 -5.48
N GLY A 154 19.28 -32.98 -5.67
CA GLY A 154 18.42 -33.67 -4.70
C GLY A 154 17.92 -32.80 -3.54
N LEU A 155 18.39 -31.54 -3.42
CA LEU A 155 17.94 -30.57 -2.41
C LEU A 155 17.08 -29.46 -3.04
N SER A 156 16.30 -28.79 -2.20
CA SER A 156 15.48 -27.61 -2.53
C SER A 156 15.42 -26.65 -1.34
N CYS A 157 15.17 -25.37 -1.60
CA CYS A 157 15.13 -24.36 -0.55
C CYS A 157 13.79 -24.37 0.19
N ASP A 158 13.82 -24.66 1.49
CA ASP A 158 12.66 -24.75 2.35
C ASP A 158 11.96 -23.40 2.53
N LEU A 159 10.64 -23.40 2.56
CA LEU A 159 9.83 -22.19 2.75
C LEU A 159 9.71 -21.73 4.21
N PHE A 160 9.97 -22.62 5.17
CA PHE A 160 9.67 -22.39 6.59
C PHE A 160 10.93 -22.08 7.40
N ASP A 161 12.05 -22.75 7.12
CA ASP A 161 13.34 -22.49 7.79
C ASP A 161 14.41 -21.84 6.89
N ASN A 162 14.11 -21.61 5.61
CA ASN A 162 15.00 -21.02 4.60
C ASN A 162 16.34 -21.77 4.42
N LYS A 163 16.36 -23.10 4.57
CA LYS A 163 17.54 -23.96 4.32
C LYS A 163 17.36 -24.94 3.17
N CYS A 164 18.47 -25.41 2.61
CA CYS A 164 18.43 -26.52 1.67
C CYS A 164 18.07 -27.83 2.40
N ARG A 165 16.84 -28.30 2.16
CA ARG A 165 16.29 -29.57 2.63
C ARG A 165 16.28 -30.59 1.47
N SER A 166 16.18 -31.88 1.79
CA SER A 166 15.92 -32.91 0.77
C SER A 166 14.59 -32.64 0.08
N ARG A 167 14.55 -32.77 -1.25
CA ARG A 167 13.30 -32.65 -2.00
C ARG A 167 12.28 -33.68 -1.54
N CYS A 168 11.04 -33.26 -1.38
CA CYS A 168 9.93 -34.20 -1.25
C CYS A 168 9.68 -34.92 -2.57
N THR A 169 9.06 -36.10 -2.47
CA THR A 169 8.54 -36.90 -3.57
C THR A 169 7.07 -37.28 -3.36
N THR A 170 6.56 -37.13 -2.14
CA THR A 170 5.15 -37.38 -1.76
C THR A 170 4.71 -36.43 -0.64
N ASP A 171 3.41 -36.11 -0.59
CA ASP A 171 2.81 -35.32 0.50
C ASP A 171 3.02 -35.99 1.87
N ALA A 172 3.15 -37.32 1.89
CA ALA A 172 3.46 -38.11 3.09
C ALA A 172 4.81 -37.73 3.73
N GLU A 173 5.75 -37.14 3.00
CA GLU A 173 7.02 -36.66 3.54
C GLU A 173 6.88 -35.25 4.14
N CYS A 174 6.08 -34.39 3.52
CA CYS A 174 5.77 -33.04 4.01
C CYS A 174 4.92 -33.08 5.29
N THR A 175 3.91 -33.95 5.31
CA THR A 175 2.94 -34.08 6.42
C THR A 175 3.51 -34.63 7.73
N GLN A 176 4.78 -35.05 7.75
CA GLN A 176 5.49 -35.50 8.96
C GLN A 176 6.27 -34.38 9.68
N ARG A 177 6.22 -33.14 9.21
CA ARG A 177 6.94 -32.01 9.82
C ARG A 177 6.36 -31.59 11.17
N ALA A 178 7.14 -31.81 12.24
CA ALA A 178 6.79 -31.37 13.58
C ALA A 178 7.10 -29.87 13.84
N ASP A 179 7.77 -29.20 12.91
CA ASP A 179 8.21 -27.81 12.98
C ASP A 179 7.28 -26.82 12.25
N VAL A 180 6.32 -27.31 11.46
CA VAL A 180 5.36 -26.49 10.71
C VAL A 180 3.95 -26.66 11.29
N PRO A 181 3.27 -25.58 11.74
CA PRO A 181 1.86 -25.64 12.12
C PRO A 181 1.00 -26.15 10.96
N HIS A 182 -0.01 -26.97 11.25
CA HIS A 182 -0.86 -27.60 10.21
C HIS A 182 -0.11 -28.45 9.18
N ALA A 183 1.07 -29.01 9.51
CA ALA A 183 1.86 -29.83 8.57
C ALA A 183 1.05 -30.93 7.86
N GLY A 184 0.01 -31.50 8.50
CA GLY A 184 -0.90 -32.49 7.91
C GLY A 184 -1.65 -32.02 6.64
N ASP A 185 -1.69 -30.71 6.37
CA ASP A 185 -2.28 -30.09 5.19
C ASP A 185 -1.21 -29.72 4.12
N LEU A 186 0.09 -29.96 4.37
CA LEU A 186 1.18 -29.69 3.40
C LEU A 186 1.18 -30.69 2.23
N LEU A 187 1.43 -30.16 1.03
CA LEU A 187 1.58 -30.90 -0.21
C LEU A 187 3.03 -30.85 -0.71
N CYS A 188 3.39 -31.81 -1.56
CA CYS A 188 4.67 -31.79 -2.26
C CYS A 188 4.54 -31.09 -3.62
N GLY A 189 5.20 -29.93 -3.77
CA GLY A 189 5.29 -29.17 -5.01
C GLY A 189 6.04 -29.92 -6.12
N GLN A 190 5.77 -29.55 -7.37
CA GLN A 190 6.40 -30.17 -8.56
C GLN A 190 7.92 -29.91 -8.65
N ASP A 191 8.42 -28.92 -7.93
CA ASP A 191 9.85 -28.62 -7.75
C ASP A 191 10.52 -29.48 -6.66
N GLY A 192 9.73 -30.16 -5.82
CA GLY A 192 10.16 -30.91 -4.66
C GLY A 192 10.18 -30.10 -3.36
N VAL A 193 9.55 -28.92 -3.31
CA VAL A 193 9.37 -28.13 -2.08
C VAL A 193 8.06 -28.53 -1.39
N CYS A 194 8.09 -28.68 -0.07
CA CYS A 194 6.87 -28.80 0.73
C CYS A 194 6.24 -27.43 0.94
N ASP A 195 4.96 -27.28 0.60
CA ASP A 195 4.20 -26.03 0.74
C ASP A 195 2.71 -26.33 0.98
N PHE A 196 1.92 -25.32 1.31
CA PHE A 196 0.46 -25.42 1.29
C PHE A 196 -0.07 -25.19 -0.13
N ALA A 197 -1.27 -25.68 -0.42
CA ALA A 197 -2.00 -25.22 -1.61
C ALA A 197 -2.48 -23.78 -1.33
N HIS A 198 -2.03 -22.79 -2.12
CA HIS A 198 -2.45 -21.41 -1.91
C HIS A 198 -3.87 -21.12 -2.45
N CYS A 199 -4.53 -20.12 -1.87
CA CYS A 199 -5.93 -19.75 -2.14
C CYS A 199 -6.22 -18.27 -1.92
N GLU A 200 -7.32 -17.79 -2.50
CA GLU A 200 -7.88 -16.45 -2.26
C GLU A 200 -9.24 -16.50 -1.55
N ARG A 201 -9.90 -17.68 -1.54
CA ARG A 201 -11.20 -17.97 -0.89
C ARG A 201 -11.39 -19.48 -0.68
N ASP A 202 -12.33 -19.87 0.19
CA ASP A 202 -12.66 -21.28 0.50
C ASP A 202 -12.96 -22.14 -0.76
N ALA A 203 -13.53 -21.54 -1.80
CA ALA A 203 -13.91 -22.25 -3.03
C ALA A 203 -12.72 -22.69 -3.91
N ASP A 204 -11.52 -22.18 -3.67
CA ASP A 204 -10.31 -22.62 -4.37
C ASP A 204 -9.71 -23.89 -3.72
N CYS A 205 -10.08 -24.17 -2.46
CA CYS A 205 -9.60 -25.29 -1.68
C CYS A 205 -10.38 -26.58 -1.95
N SER A 206 -9.66 -27.70 -2.09
CA SER A 206 -10.26 -29.00 -2.41
C SER A 206 -10.48 -29.88 -1.16
N GLY A 207 -11.28 -30.94 -1.27
CA GLY A 207 -11.41 -31.96 -0.22
C GLY A 207 -12.15 -31.54 1.06
N GLY A 208 -12.64 -30.30 1.15
CA GLY A 208 -13.26 -29.75 2.36
C GLY A 208 -12.30 -28.94 3.25
N HIS A 209 -11.10 -28.64 2.77
CA HIS A 209 -10.24 -27.61 3.35
C HIS A 209 -10.86 -26.22 3.13
N VAL A 210 -10.43 -25.25 3.93
CA VAL A 210 -10.83 -23.84 3.89
C VAL A 210 -9.61 -22.97 3.62
N CYS A 211 -9.82 -21.79 3.06
CA CYS A 211 -8.73 -20.86 2.85
C CYS A 211 -8.43 -20.13 4.16
N GLN A 212 -7.19 -20.13 4.62
CA GLN A 212 -6.81 -19.49 5.86
C GLN A 212 -5.46 -18.78 5.69
N SER A 213 -5.49 -17.44 5.67
CA SER A 213 -4.28 -16.60 5.55
C SER A 213 -3.48 -16.82 4.25
N GLY A 214 -4.14 -17.37 3.23
CA GLY A 214 -3.57 -17.73 1.92
C GLY A 214 -3.25 -19.20 1.74
N ASP A 215 -3.37 -20.01 2.79
CA ASP A 215 -3.04 -21.44 2.77
C ASP A 215 -4.35 -22.27 2.91
N CYS A 216 -4.56 -23.28 2.08
CA CYS A 216 -5.69 -24.22 2.20
C CYS A 216 -5.45 -25.19 3.35
N LEU A 217 -6.17 -25.01 4.46
CA LEU A 217 -5.99 -25.77 5.70
C LEU A 217 -7.27 -26.52 6.11
N SER A 218 -7.11 -27.54 6.95
CA SER A 218 -8.25 -28.25 7.54
C SER A 218 -9.07 -27.28 8.42
N PRO A 219 -10.42 -27.27 8.36
CA PRO A 219 -11.25 -26.36 9.16
C PRO A 219 -11.05 -26.57 10.66
N ALA A 220 -11.01 -25.46 11.42
CA ALA A 220 -10.63 -25.48 12.83
C ALA A 220 -11.55 -26.39 13.68
N GLY A 221 -10.97 -27.31 14.44
CA GLY A 221 -11.69 -28.14 15.38
C GLY A 221 -12.16 -27.35 16.61
N CYS A 222 -13.20 -27.83 17.29
CA CYS A 222 -13.72 -27.21 18.54
C CYS A 222 -12.72 -27.16 19.72
N ALA A 223 -11.53 -27.76 19.58
CA ALA A 223 -10.43 -27.62 20.54
C ALA A 223 -9.51 -26.42 20.23
N GLU A 224 -9.53 -25.91 18.99
CA GLU A 224 -8.82 -24.69 18.57
C GLU A 224 -9.64 -23.43 18.81
N VAL A 225 -10.97 -23.51 18.63
CA VAL A 225 -11.90 -22.36 18.74
C VAL A 225 -12.07 -21.92 20.19
N ALA A 226 -11.32 -20.88 20.59
CA ALA A 226 -11.32 -20.29 21.91
C ALA A 226 -12.44 -19.25 22.12
N ALA A 227 -12.84 -18.55 21.06
CA ALA A 227 -13.86 -17.49 21.11
C ALA A 227 -14.71 -17.46 19.83
N CYS A 228 -15.82 -16.72 19.88
CA CYS A 228 -16.50 -16.25 18.68
C CYS A 228 -17.06 -14.84 18.90
N ARG A 229 -17.49 -14.18 17.83
CA ARG A 229 -18.10 -12.85 17.85
C ARG A 229 -19.20 -12.73 16.80
N ILE A 230 -20.11 -11.77 17.03
CA ILE A 230 -21.14 -11.33 16.08
C ILE A 230 -20.89 -9.86 15.75
N TRP A 231 -21.15 -9.48 14.50
CA TRP A 231 -21.06 -8.11 13.99
C TRP A 231 -22.30 -7.74 13.13
N PRO A 232 -22.79 -6.49 13.22
CA PRO A 232 -22.57 -5.57 14.35
C PRO A 232 -23.03 -6.20 15.69
N SER A 233 -22.51 -5.70 16.81
CA SER A 233 -22.82 -6.27 18.14
C SER A 233 -24.18 -5.81 18.67
N TRP A 234 -24.69 -4.68 18.17
CA TRP A 234 -26.04 -4.18 18.39
C TRP A 234 -26.70 -3.80 17.05
N VAL A 235 -28.03 -3.91 16.98
CA VAL A 235 -28.84 -3.35 15.88
C VAL A 235 -30.08 -2.67 16.44
N VAL A 236 -30.41 -1.48 15.93
CA VAL A 236 -31.67 -0.76 16.20
C VAL A 236 -32.43 -0.61 14.89
N PHE A 237 -33.67 -1.12 14.81
CA PHE A 237 -34.42 -1.25 13.56
C PHE A 237 -35.95 -1.14 13.75
N MET A 238 -36.70 -1.26 12.66
CA MET A 238 -38.18 -1.25 12.63
C MET A 238 -38.76 -2.58 12.08
N PRO A 239 -40.07 -2.83 12.19
CA PRO A 239 -40.72 -4.01 11.59
C PRO A 239 -40.49 -4.15 10.09
N GLY A 240 -40.19 -5.37 9.63
CA GLY A 240 -39.93 -5.71 8.23
C GLY A 240 -38.52 -5.40 7.73
N TYR A 241 -37.69 -4.70 8.50
CA TYR A 241 -36.31 -4.40 8.13
C TYR A 241 -35.39 -5.61 8.27
N GLN A 242 -34.36 -5.67 7.44
CA GLN A 242 -33.42 -6.78 7.42
C GLN A 242 -31.97 -6.28 7.49
N VAL A 243 -31.17 -6.90 8.35
CA VAL A 243 -29.75 -6.60 8.54
C VAL A 243 -28.98 -7.91 8.52
N GLN A 244 -27.91 -7.99 7.72
CA GLN A 244 -27.05 -9.17 7.68
C GLN A 244 -26.10 -9.13 8.88
N LEU A 245 -26.32 -10.02 9.85
CA LEU A 245 -25.35 -10.26 10.90
C LEU A 245 -24.28 -11.24 10.41
N VAL A 246 -23.06 -11.02 10.86
CA VAL A 246 -21.90 -11.84 10.51
C VAL A 246 -21.36 -12.44 11.79
N ALA A 247 -21.03 -13.72 11.79
CA ALA A 247 -20.40 -14.40 12.91
C ALA A 247 -19.01 -14.90 12.53
N GLY A 248 -18.10 -14.92 13.50
CA GLY A 248 -16.74 -15.43 13.29
C GLY A 248 -16.22 -16.16 14.50
N ALA A 249 -15.62 -17.33 14.26
CA ALA A 249 -14.89 -18.11 15.25
C ALA A 249 -13.42 -17.68 15.30
N PHE A 250 -12.81 -17.77 16.47
CA PHE A 250 -11.43 -17.34 16.72
C PHE A 250 -10.64 -18.39 17.52
N ARG A 251 -9.38 -18.56 17.16
CA ARG A 251 -8.42 -19.36 17.92
C ARG A 251 -7.87 -18.61 19.13
N ALA A 252 -7.13 -19.32 19.98
CA ALA A 252 -6.55 -18.77 21.21
C ALA A 252 -5.48 -17.68 20.98
N ASP A 253 -4.92 -17.60 19.76
CA ASP A 253 -4.00 -16.55 19.30
C ASP A 253 -4.71 -15.34 18.67
N GLY A 254 -6.04 -15.34 18.60
CA GLY A 254 -6.84 -14.31 17.94
C GLY A 254 -7.00 -14.47 16.43
N THR A 255 -6.39 -15.48 15.80
CA THR A 255 -6.59 -15.75 14.36
C THR A 255 -8.03 -16.20 14.08
N TYR A 256 -8.56 -15.78 12.93
CA TYR A 256 -9.87 -16.22 12.46
C TYR A 256 -9.86 -17.70 12.10
N ALA A 257 -10.98 -18.38 12.36
CA ALA A 257 -11.21 -19.77 12.03
C ALA A 257 -12.28 -19.88 10.92
N PRO A 258 -11.85 -19.90 9.63
CA PRO A 258 -12.76 -19.99 8.48
C PRO A 258 -13.50 -21.35 8.41
N GLY A 259 -14.61 -21.37 7.68
CA GLY A 259 -15.52 -22.51 7.50
C GLY A 259 -16.20 -23.08 8.76
N VAL A 260 -15.95 -22.55 9.95
CA VAL A 260 -16.56 -23.05 11.19
C VAL A 260 -18.05 -22.66 11.25
N ALA A 261 -18.90 -23.63 10.92
CA ALA A 261 -20.35 -23.43 10.87
C ALA A 261 -20.94 -22.95 12.21
N SER A 262 -22.00 -22.14 12.12
CA SER A 262 -22.67 -21.52 13.28
C SER A 262 -24.17 -21.80 13.27
N ASP A 263 -24.76 -21.88 14.47
CA ASP A 263 -26.20 -22.01 14.70
C ASP A 263 -26.73 -20.74 15.38
N TRP A 264 -27.60 -20.02 14.68
CA TRP A 264 -28.22 -18.77 15.14
C TRP A 264 -29.49 -19.01 15.95
N SER A 265 -29.79 -18.09 16.86
CA SER A 265 -31.02 -18.08 17.66
C SER A 265 -31.33 -16.69 18.22
N SER A 266 -32.62 -16.43 18.49
CA SER A 266 -33.11 -15.20 19.14
C SER A 266 -33.93 -15.53 20.38
N ALA A 267 -33.77 -14.72 21.43
CA ALA A 267 -34.57 -14.80 22.64
C ALA A 267 -36.04 -14.34 22.43
N ALA A 268 -36.33 -13.59 21.37
CA ALA A 268 -37.69 -13.13 21.04
C ALA A 268 -37.94 -12.98 19.52
N PRO A 269 -38.12 -14.09 18.76
CA PRO A 269 -38.35 -14.06 17.31
C PRO A 269 -39.54 -13.19 16.85
N ALA A 270 -40.56 -12.99 17.70
CA ALA A 270 -41.70 -12.12 17.38
C ALA A 270 -41.37 -10.61 17.30
N SER A 271 -40.18 -10.23 17.78
CA SER A 271 -39.63 -8.86 17.72
C SER A 271 -38.36 -8.80 16.86
N ALA A 272 -37.51 -9.82 16.95
CA ALA A 272 -36.25 -9.89 16.22
C ALA A 272 -36.00 -11.36 15.84
N ASP A 273 -36.32 -11.74 14.60
CA ASP A 273 -36.08 -13.11 14.11
C ASP A 273 -34.72 -13.18 13.39
N VAL A 274 -34.00 -14.29 13.50
CA VAL A 274 -32.69 -14.45 12.84
C VAL A 274 -32.61 -15.83 12.20
N ASN A 275 -32.33 -15.86 10.90
CA ASN A 275 -32.29 -17.10 10.12
C ASN A 275 -30.95 -17.85 10.30
N GLY A 276 -30.82 -19.03 9.69
CA GLY A 276 -29.60 -19.84 9.75
C GLY A 276 -28.36 -19.22 9.12
N ASP A 277 -28.54 -18.18 8.31
CA ASP A 277 -27.49 -17.46 7.57
C ASP A 277 -27.11 -16.12 8.25
N GLY A 278 -27.69 -15.82 9.41
CA GLY A 278 -27.45 -14.57 10.16
C GLY A 278 -28.30 -13.37 9.70
N LEU A 279 -29.24 -13.54 8.78
CA LEU A 279 -30.14 -12.47 8.37
C LEU A 279 -31.15 -12.17 9.48
N LEU A 280 -30.93 -11.07 10.20
CA LEU A 280 -31.82 -10.53 11.22
C LEU A 280 -33.00 -9.83 10.54
N THR A 281 -34.24 -10.13 10.94
CA THR A 281 -35.47 -9.53 10.42
C THR A 281 -36.32 -8.96 11.56
N GLY A 282 -36.78 -7.72 11.41
CA GLY A 282 -37.63 -7.06 12.39
C GLY A 282 -39.06 -7.62 12.40
N GLY A 283 -39.49 -8.15 13.54
CA GLY A 283 -40.87 -8.60 13.77
C GLY A 283 -41.87 -7.43 13.91
N ALA A 284 -43.16 -7.73 14.06
CA ALA A 284 -44.20 -6.71 14.22
C ALA A 284 -44.30 -6.09 15.63
N THR A 285 -43.52 -6.59 16.60
CA THR A 285 -43.65 -6.20 18.02
C THR A 285 -42.43 -5.39 18.49
N ALA A 286 -42.66 -4.14 18.88
CA ALA A 286 -41.65 -3.30 19.53
C ALA A 286 -41.06 -3.98 20.79
N SER A 287 -39.78 -3.79 21.05
CA SER A 287 -39.05 -4.52 22.10
C SER A 287 -38.06 -3.64 22.86
N GLY A 288 -37.70 -4.08 24.07
CA GLY A 288 -36.39 -3.74 24.63
C GLY A 288 -35.27 -4.48 23.90
N ALA A 289 -34.07 -4.52 24.50
CA ALA A 289 -32.97 -5.33 23.98
C ALA A 289 -33.32 -6.82 23.98
N VAL A 290 -33.45 -7.40 22.79
CA VAL A 290 -33.56 -8.84 22.54
C VAL A 290 -32.15 -9.41 22.37
N GLU A 291 -31.84 -10.47 23.10
CA GLU A 291 -30.58 -11.19 22.95
C GLU A 291 -30.62 -12.10 21.72
N LEU A 292 -29.59 -11.99 20.88
CA LEU A 292 -29.29 -12.89 19.78
C LEU A 292 -28.07 -13.72 20.16
N THR A 293 -28.13 -15.03 19.94
CA THR A 293 -27.06 -15.97 20.31
C THR A 293 -26.65 -16.81 19.12
N VAL A 294 -25.35 -16.75 18.79
CA VAL A 294 -24.67 -17.74 17.95
C VAL A 294 -24.07 -18.80 18.86
N THR A 295 -24.28 -20.06 18.49
CA THR A 295 -23.50 -21.20 19.00
C THR A 295 -22.63 -21.74 17.87
N VAL A 296 -21.32 -21.88 18.11
CA VAL A 296 -20.41 -22.48 17.13
C VAL A 296 -20.73 -23.97 17.03
N ARG A 297 -21.07 -24.46 15.83
CA ARG A 297 -21.73 -25.78 15.66
C ARG A 297 -20.82 -26.92 16.08
N GLY A 298 -21.32 -27.75 17.01
CA GLY A 298 -20.56 -28.86 17.61
C GLY A 298 -19.62 -28.45 18.75
N CYS A 299 -19.43 -27.15 18.98
CA CYS A 299 -18.61 -26.61 20.05
C CYS A 299 -19.48 -26.05 21.20
N ASN A 300 -18.87 -25.75 22.34
CA ASN A 300 -19.56 -25.08 23.46
C ASN A 300 -19.45 -23.54 23.39
N THR A 301 -18.67 -23.01 22.44
CA THR A 301 -18.39 -21.59 22.26
C THR A 301 -19.64 -20.85 21.79
N LYS A 302 -19.97 -19.73 22.47
CA LYS A 302 -21.12 -18.90 22.17
C LYS A 302 -20.75 -17.42 22.15
N CYS A 303 -21.45 -16.68 21.31
CA CYS A 303 -21.31 -15.24 21.16
C CYS A 303 -22.69 -14.60 21.07
N HIS A 304 -22.75 -13.35 21.53
CA HIS A 304 -23.99 -12.66 21.84
C HIS A 304 -24.01 -11.29 21.16
N ALA A 305 -25.17 -10.91 20.64
CA ALA A 305 -25.47 -9.60 20.08
C ALA A 305 -26.87 -9.17 20.54
N TRP A 306 -27.23 -7.91 20.33
CA TRP A 306 -28.49 -7.36 20.82
C TRP A 306 -29.28 -6.61 19.75
N ALA A 307 -30.60 -6.83 19.76
CA ALA A 307 -31.54 -6.25 18.81
C ALA A 307 -32.55 -5.36 19.55
N ILE A 308 -32.84 -4.17 19.01
CA ILE A 308 -33.94 -3.33 19.47
C ILE A 308 -34.87 -3.05 18.28
N ASN A 309 -36.07 -3.61 18.35
CA ASN A 309 -37.14 -3.26 17.44
C ASN A 309 -37.91 -2.06 18.02
N LEU A 310 -37.84 -0.90 17.37
CA LEU A 310 -38.55 0.30 17.81
C LEU A 310 -40.07 0.24 17.55
N GLY A 311 -40.55 -0.77 16.82
CA GLY A 311 -41.93 -0.88 16.36
C GLY A 311 -42.23 0.01 15.15
N ASP A 312 -43.48 -0.09 14.67
CA ASP A 312 -43.98 0.75 13.57
C ASP A 312 -43.71 2.24 13.82
N PRO A 313 -43.50 3.04 12.76
CA PRO A 313 -43.57 4.50 12.81
C PRO A 313 -44.75 4.97 13.66
N PRO A 314 -44.56 5.93 14.59
CA PRO A 314 -45.66 6.39 15.43
C PRO A 314 -46.79 6.96 14.54
N PRO A 315 -48.08 6.87 14.92
CA PRO A 315 -49.17 7.37 14.06
C PRO A 315 -49.16 8.90 13.93
N VAL A 316 -48.62 9.59 14.93
CA VAL A 316 -48.45 11.05 14.99
C VAL A 316 -47.03 11.35 15.43
N GLY A 317 -46.43 12.41 14.90
CA GLY A 317 -45.10 12.87 15.33
C GLY A 317 -43.95 12.54 14.39
N THR A 318 -42.74 12.81 14.84
CA THR A 318 -41.47 12.37 14.24
C THR A 318 -40.62 11.68 15.31
N ARG A 319 -40.13 10.48 15.01
CA ARG A 319 -39.25 9.67 15.87
C ARG A 319 -37.79 9.83 15.42
N ALA A 320 -36.87 9.90 16.37
CA ALA A 320 -35.44 9.76 16.10
C ALA A 320 -34.82 8.73 17.04
N ALA A 321 -33.83 7.99 16.56
CA ALA A 321 -32.99 7.10 17.35
C ALA A 321 -31.51 7.43 17.12
N ALA A 322 -30.77 7.59 18.22
CA ALA A 322 -29.32 7.73 18.18
C ALA A 322 -28.65 6.38 18.42
N VAL A 323 -27.69 6.05 17.56
CA VAL A 323 -26.87 4.84 17.69
C VAL A 323 -25.39 5.20 17.71
N ASP A 324 -24.60 4.44 18.46
CA ASP A 324 -23.15 4.49 18.42
C ASP A 324 -22.70 3.97 17.05
N ALA A 325 -21.96 4.78 16.29
CA ALA A 325 -21.65 4.56 14.88
C ALA A 325 -20.71 3.37 14.61
N GLU A 326 -20.17 2.72 15.64
CA GLU A 326 -19.21 1.62 15.50
C GLU A 326 -19.76 0.29 16.02
N THR A 327 -20.60 0.34 17.06
CA THR A 327 -21.15 -0.84 17.73
C THR A 327 -22.62 -1.11 17.40
N GLY A 328 -23.36 -0.10 16.97
CA GLY A 328 -24.82 -0.13 16.78
C GLY A 328 -25.61 0.08 18.07
N ALA A 329 -24.93 0.31 19.20
CA ALA A 329 -25.56 0.41 20.50
C ALA A 329 -26.38 1.71 20.62
N PRO A 330 -27.57 1.69 21.23
CA PRO A 330 -28.36 2.91 21.40
C PRO A 330 -27.67 3.92 22.33
N VAL A 331 -27.61 5.21 21.93
CA VAL A 331 -27.02 6.29 22.73
C VAL A 331 -28.01 6.77 23.79
N LYS A 332 -28.10 6.01 24.88
CA LYS A 332 -29.09 6.18 25.96
C LYS A 332 -28.91 7.52 26.68
N GLY A 333 -29.98 8.29 26.77
CA GLY A 333 -29.95 9.57 27.50
C GLY A 333 -29.31 10.73 26.74
N ALA A 334 -28.92 10.58 25.46
CA ALA A 334 -28.48 11.71 24.64
C ALA A 334 -29.53 12.85 24.65
N PHE A 335 -29.08 14.09 24.51
CA PHE A 335 -29.98 15.22 24.31
C PHE A 335 -30.56 15.16 22.89
N PHE A 336 -31.87 15.40 22.78
CA PHE A 336 -32.57 15.53 21.51
C PHE A 336 -33.23 16.91 21.41
N GLN A 337 -33.05 17.61 20.29
CA GLN A 337 -33.58 18.96 20.08
C GLN A 337 -34.11 19.12 18.64
N ILE A 338 -35.14 19.95 18.47
CA ILE A 338 -35.66 20.37 17.16
C ILE A 338 -35.78 21.88 17.17
N ASN A 339 -35.08 22.56 16.26
CA ASN A 339 -35.00 24.03 16.23
C ASN A 339 -34.63 24.59 17.63
N ASP A 340 -35.14 25.78 17.99
CA ASP A 340 -34.92 26.40 19.30
C ASP A 340 -35.80 25.85 20.45
N LEU A 341 -36.38 24.65 20.30
CA LEU A 341 -37.17 24.04 21.39
C LEU A 341 -36.25 23.59 22.55
N PRO A 342 -36.74 23.54 23.80
CA PRO A 342 -35.96 23.00 24.92
C PRO A 342 -35.56 21.53 24.65
N PRO A 343 -34.29 21.14 24.90
CA PRO A 343 -33.83 19.79 24.59
C PRO A 343 -34.45 18.74 25.52
N ALA A 344 -34.89 17.63 24.93
CA ALA A 344 -35.38 16.43 25.59
C ALA A 344 -34.22 15.44 25.85
N ARG A 345 -34.54 14.29 26.49
CA ARG A 345 -33.61 13.19 26.74
C ARG A 345 -34.12 11.92 26.07
N MET A 346 -33.25 11.28 25.29
CA MET A 346 -33.54 9.98 24.68
C MET A 346 -33.68 8.87 25.74
N ASP A 347 -34.46 7.85 25.41
CA ASP A 347 -34.82 6.75 26.30
C ASP A 347 -33.73 5.65 26.40
N ALA A 348 -34.07 4.52 27.03
CA ALA A 348 -33.18 3.36 27.19
C ALA A 348 -32.93 2.57 25.89
N SER A 349 -33.69 2.85 24.83
CA SER A 349 -33.50 2.41 23.45
C SER A 349 -32.82 3.47 22.58
N GLY A 350 -32.32 4.57 23.18
CA GLY A 350 -31.68 5.66 22.45
C GLY A 350 -32.66 6.42 21.57
N SER A 351 -33.96 6.36 21.86
CA SER A 351 -35.03 6.90 21.01
C SER A 351 -35.74 8.09 21.65
N TRP A 352 -36.35 8.93 20.82
CA TRP A 352 -37.31 9.95 21.25
C TRP A 352 -38.40 10.14 20.18
N ILE A 353 -39.60 10.54 20.61
CA ILE A 353 -40.73 10.89 19.74
C ILE A 353 -41.16 12.33 20.01
N TYR A 354 -41.04 13.20 19.01
CA TYR A 354 -41.62 14.53 19.00
C TYR A 354 -43.10 14.46 18.61
N ASP A 355 -43.96 15.27 19.24
CA ASP A 355 -45.42 15.17 19.15
C ASP A 355 -46.01 15.75 17.86
N ARG A 356 -45.18 16.37 17.00
CA ARG A 356 -45.60 16.93 15.71
C ARG A 356 -44.81 16.29 14.56
N TYR A 357 -45.44 16.27 13.40
CA TYR A 357 -44.78 15.91 12.15
C TYR A 357 -43.71 16.96 11.81
N LEU A 358 -42.57 16.49 11.32
CA LEU A 358 -41.75 17.26 10.39
C LEU A 358 -42.14 16.85 8.98
N ASP A 359 -42.46 17.83 8.14
CA ASP A 359 -43.01 17.65 6.80
C ASP A 359 -42.60 18.84 5.88
N PRO A 360 -42.85 18.80 4.55
CA PRO A 360 -42.44 19.88 3.65
C PRO A 360 -43.07 21.26 3.88
N GLU A 361 -44.17 21.36 4.65
CA GLU A 361 -44.74 22.64 5.10
C GLU A 361 -44.15 23.07 6.47
N HIS A 362 -43.66 22.11 7.26
CA HIS A 362 -43.12 22.27 8.61
C HIS A 362 -41.74 21.59 8.77
N PRO A 363 -40.70 22.01 8.04
CA PRO A 363 -39.35 21.46 8.20
C PRO A 363 -38.75 21.81 9.57
N GLY A 364 -37.81 20.98 10.05
CA GLY A 364 -37.08 21.24 11.28
C GLY A 364 -35.63 20.79 11.24
N ASP A 365 -34.75 21.54 11.88
CA ASP A 365 -33.34 21.17 12.07
C ASP A 365 -33.26 20.32 13.37
N VAL A 366 -32.99 19.02 13.20
CA VAL A 366 -32.96 18.00 14.26
C VAL A 366 -31.54 17.86 14.80
N THR A 367 -31.33 18.03 16.10
CA THR A 367 -30.00 17.91 16.73
C THR A 367 -29.99 16.81 17.79
N VAL A 368 -28.92 16.00 17.78
CA VAL A 368 -28.58 15.06 18.84
C VAL A 368 -27.19 15.38 19.38
N ALA A 369 -27.06 15.37 20.71
CA ALA A 369 -25.80 15.66 21.38
C ALA A 369 -25.63 14.83 22.66
N ASP A 370 -24.48 14.21 22.84
CA ASP A 370 -24.02 13.68 24.12
C ASP A 370 -22.52 14.02 24.30
N PRO A 371 -22.05 14.44 25.49
CA PRO A 371 -20.66 14.82 25.69
C PRO A 371 -19.61 13.74 25.36
N ALA A 372 -19.98 12.45 25.38
CA ALA A 372 -19.08 11.36 24.99
C ALA A 372 -19.02 11.11 23.46
N TYR A 373 -19.72 11.92 22.66
CA TYR A 373 -19.94 11.72 21.23
C TYR A 373 -19.76 13.03 20.43
N GLU A 374 -19.57 12.92 19.12
CA GLU A 374 -19.76 14.05 18.22
C GLU A 374 -21.22 14.50 18.21
N PHE A 375 -21.48 15.81 18.05
CA PHE A 375 -22.86 16.31 17.96
C PHE A 375 -23.28 16.27 16.50
N ILE A 376 -24.52 15.85 16.24
CA ILE A 376 -25.08 15.73 14.89
C ILE A 376 -26.30 16.62 14.78
N THR A 377 -26.34 17.48 13.76
CA THR A 377 -27.56 18.17 13.32
C THR A 377 -27.91 17.75 11.89
N ILE A 378 -29.17 17.44 11.65
CA ILE A 378 -29.73 17.17 10.33
C ILE A 378 -30.67 18.33 10.04
N ALA A 379 -30.32 19.15 9.05
CA ALA A 379 -31.03 20.37 8.73
C ALA A 379 -32.15 20.13 7.70
N GLY A 380 -33.27 20.82 7.85
CA GLY A 380 -34.39 20.75 6.91
C GLY A 380 -35.09 19.38 6.88
N VAL A 381 -35.15 18.66 8.00
CA VAL A 381 -35.85 17.36 8.08
C VAL A 381 -37.33 17.57 7.76
N THR A 382 -37.83 16.74 6.84
CA THR A 382 -39.22 16.74 6.34
C THR A 382 -39.85 15.34 6.38
N TRP A 383 -39.25 14.41 7.14
CA TRP A 383 -39.67 13.02 7.28
C TRP A 383 -39.79 12.60 8.76
N ARG A 384 -40.26 11.37 8.96
CA ARG A 384 -40.92 10.93 10.20
C ARG A 384 -40.12 10.03 11.11
N ASP A 385 -39.10 9.35 10.59
CA ASP A 385 -38.30 8.39 11.34
C ASP A 385 -36.84 8.61 10.97
N LEU A 386 -36.01 8.92 11.96
CA LEU A 386 -34.58 9.15 11.80
C LEU A 386 -33.76 8.11 12.55
N VAL A 387 -32.71 7.59 11.91
CA VAL A 387 -31.58 6.94 12.56
C VAL A 387 -30.37 7.87 12.45
N ILE A 388 -29.67 8.07 13.57
CA ILE A 388 -28.63 9.09 13.71
C ILE A 388 -27.40 8.43 14.35
N PRO A 389 -26.49 7.85 13.56
CA PRO A 389 -25.23 7.36 14.08
C PRO A 389 -24.35 8.50 14.58
N MET A 390 -23.79 8.31 15.77
CA MET A 390 -22.90 9.24 16.45
C MET A 390 -21.57 8.55 16.69
N ARG A 391 -20.46 9.14 16.20
CA ARG A 391 -19.11 8.66 16.50
C ARG A 391 -18.74 9.00 17.95
N ARG A 392 -18.27 8.01 18.70
CA ARG A 392 -17.78 8.17 20.08
C ARG A 392 -16.47 8.96 20.07
N LEU A 393 -16.30 9.86 21.03
CA LEU A 393 -15.06 10.62 21.20
C LEU A 393 -14.07 9.84 22.08
N VAL A 394 -12.81 9.83 21.66
CA VAL A 394 -11.70 9.42 22.53
C VAL A 394 -11.48 10.52 23.57
N GLN A 395 -11.18 10.16 24.82
CA GLN A 395 -10.87 11.15 25.85
C GLN A 395 -9.49 11.76 25.56
N ALA A 396 -9.36 13.10 25.65
CA ALA A 396 -8.12 13.79 25.29
C ALA A 396 -6.91 13.49 26.21
N ASP A 397 -7.11 12.74 27.30
CA ASP A 397 -6.06 12.19 28.17
C ASP A 397 -5.82 10.69 27.94
N ARG A 398 -6.33 10.10 26.84
CA ARG A 398 -6.24 8.66 26.53
C ARG A 398 -5.95 8.36 25.07
N ALA A 399 -5.32 7.21 24.84
CA ALA A 399 -5.25 6.53 23.55
C ALA A 399 -5.49 5.03 23.74
N GLY A 400 -5.78 4.32 22.65
CA GLY A 400 -5.68 2.86 22.62
C GLY A 400 -4.81 2.44 21.45
N GLY A 401 -4.15 1.29 21.51
CA GLY A 401 -3.30 0.84 20.43
C GLY A 401 -2.60 -0.50 20.62
N VAL A 402 -1.83 -0.89 19.59
CA VAL A 402 -1.00 -2.11 19.54
C VAL A 402 0.42 -1.76 19.09
N ALA A 403 1.41 -2.52 19.53
CA ALA A 403 2.81 -2.33 19.13
C ALA A 403 3.52 -3.66 18.92
N GLY A 404 4.28 -3.79 17.83
CA GLY A 404 4.83 -5.09 17.43
C GLY A 404 5.73 -5.02 16.21
N ARG A 405 5.89 -6.16 15.53
CA ARG A 405 6.87 -6.39 14.46
C ARG A 405 6.23 -7.04 13.24
N PHE A 406 6.90 -6.89 12.11
CA PHE A 406 6.63 -7.67 10.92
C PHE A 406 7.59 -8.87 10.82
N SER A 407 7.06 -10.03 10.46
CA SER A 407 7.86 -11.12 9.89
C SER A 407 7.88 -10.98 8.37
N PHE A 408 9.10 -10.93 7.83
CA PHE A 408 9.37 -10.87 6.39
C PHE A 408 9.89 -12.20 5.83
N ASP A 409 9.72 -13.29 6.60
CA ASP A 409 10.44 -14.56 6.37
C ASP A 409 9.86 -15.37 5.20
N ARG A 410 8.55 -15.21 4.92
CA ARG A 410 7.85 -15.74 3.72
C ARG A 410 8.05 -14.89 2.45
N ILE A 411 8.80 -13.79 2.51
CA ILE A 411 9.06 -12.91 1.36
C ILE A 411 10.44 -13.26 0.77
N ARG A 412 10.42 -14.03 -0.32
CA ARG A 412 11.61 -14.42 -1.09
C ARG A 412 12.10 -13.25 -1.96
N CYS A 413 13.42 -13.22 -2.21
CA CYS A 413 14.02 -12.30 -3.16
C CYS A 413 14.14 -12.91 -4.56
N PRO A 414 13.79 -12.19 -5.63
CA PRO A 414 14.02 -12.66 -6.99
C PRO A 414 15.50 -12.50 -7.35
N ALA A 415 16.23 -13.62 -7.45
CA ALA A 415 17.60 -13.61 -7.94
C ALA A 415 17.69 -12.94 -9.32
N PRO A 416 18.71 -12.10 -9.60
CA PRO A 416 19.93 -11.89 -8.81
C PRO A 416 19.84 -10.83 -7.70
N HIS A 417 18.68 -10.22 -7.45
CA HIS A 417 18.54 -9.02 -6.63
C HIS A 417 18.54 -9.33 -5.11
N PRO A 418 19.51 -8.85 -4.32
CA PRO A 418 19.45 -8.92 -2.87
C PRO A 418 18.47 -7.84 -2.36
N CYS A 419 17.32 -8.25 -1.83
CA CYS A 419 16.44 -7.30 -1.15
C CYS A 419 16.98 -6.99 0.25
N GLU A 420 17.96 -6.09 0.31
CA GLU A 420 18.63 -5.69 1.55
C GLU A 420 17.69 -4.89 2.47
N MET A 421 16.73 -4.18 1.88
CA MET A 421 15.75 -3.36 2.59
C MET A 421 14.44 -4.12 2.82
N SER A 422 13.89 -4.05 4.03
CA SER A 422 12.54 -4.56 4.35
C SER A 422 11.67 -3.43 4.88
N LEU A 423 10.50 -3.24 4.27
CA LEU A 423 9.62 -2.09 4.45
C LEU A 423 8.17 -2.56 4.64
N ALA A 424 7.48 -2.01 5.63
CA ALA A 424 6.08 -2.32 5.88
C ALA A 424 5.33 -1.20 6.62
N LEU A 425 4.01 -1.26 6.56
CA LEU A 425 3.03 -0.45 7.29
C LEU A 425 2.07 -1.38 8.02
N ALA A 426 1.81 -1.12 9.30
CA ALA A 426 0.65 -1.64 10.03
C ALA A 426 -0.35 -0.52 10.34
N GLY A 427 -1.66 -0.81 10.27
CA GLY A 427 -2.71 0.16 10.56
C GLY A 427 -4.01 -0.51 11.02
N PHE A 428 -4.99 0.31 11.44
CA PHE A 428 -6.32 -0.18 11.75
C PHE A 428 -7.32 0.14 10.65
N SER A 429 -8.34 -0.70 10.53
CA SER A 429 -9.50 -0.45 9.70
C SER A 429 -10.16 0.88 10.09
N LEU A 430 -10.39 1.71 9.07
CA LEU A 430 -10.82 3.09 9.20
C LEU A 430 -12.30 3.11 9.62
N PRO A 431 -12.63 3.62 10.83
CA PRO A 431 -13.99 3.61 11.35
C PRO A 431 -14.83 4.76 10.79
N GLY A 432 -16.15 4.62 10.86
CA GLY A 432 -17.06 5.70 10.47
C GLY A 432 -16.99 6.01 8.97
N PHE A 433 -16.90 7.29 8.63
CA PHE A 433 -17.21 7.79 7.29
C PHE A 433 -15.94 8.03 6.45
N PRO A 434 -15.96 7.85 5.11
CA PRO A 434 -14.83 8.21 4.25
C PRO A 434 -14.48 9.70 4.32
N LEU A 435 -15.48 10.50 4.69
CA LEU A 435 -15.43 11.94 4.95
C LEU A 435 -14.45 12.29 6.10
N ASP A 436 -14.23 11.35 7.02
CA ASP A 436 -13.36 11.50 8.19
C ASP A 436 -11.88 11.26 7.86
N ILE A 437 -11.58 10.69 6.69
CA ILE A 437 -10.23 10.28 6.30
C ILE A 437 -9.53 11.48 5.66
N ALA A 438 -8.77 12.21 6.47
CA ALA A 438 -7.81 13.20 5.97
C ALA A 438 -6.53 12.51 5.43
N PRO A 439 -5.72 13.16 4.56
CA PRO A 439 -4.54 12.54 3.93
C PRO A 439 -3.40 12.19 4.90
N ASP A 440 -3.41 12.77 6.10
CA ASP A 440 -2.54 12.52 7.25
C ASP A 440 -3.12 11.46 8.21
N PHE A 441 -4.44 11.22 8.18
CA PHE A 441 -5.18 10.37 9.11
C PHE A 441 -4.72 8.88 9.21
N PRO A 442 -4.26 8.18 8.15
CA PRO A 442 -3.90 6.77 8.26
C PRO A 442 -2.69 6.48 9.17
N TRP A 443 -1.98 7.50 9.63
CA TRP A 443 -0.57 7.41 10.03
C TRP A 443 -0.29 7.67 11.52
N GLN A 444 -1.25 8.27 12.23
CA GLN A 444 -1.22 8.55 13.67
C GLN A 444 0.04 9.32 14.11
N ASP A 445 0.57 9.00 15.30
CA ASP A 445 1.69 9.68 15.94
C ASP A 445 2.96 9.57 15.06
N VAL A 446 3.69 10.68 14.93
CA VAL A 446 4.73 10.86 13.90
C VAL A 446 6.13 10.78 14.49
N PHE A 447 6.76 9.62 14.35
CA PHE A 447 8.08 9.32 14.90
C PHE A 447 9.20 9.93 14.05
N ARG A 448 10.29 10.41 14.66
CA ARG A 448 11.51 10.71 13.87
C ARG A 448 12.44 9.50 13.81
N ALA A 449 12.64 8.99 12.60
CA ALA A 449 13.66 8.00 12.31
C ALA A 449 14.87 8.67 11.63
N ARG A 450 16.01 8.67 12.33
CA ARG A 450 17.30 9.01 11.73
C ARG A 450 17.82 7.81 10.95
N PHE A 451 17.98 7.96 9.64
CA PHE A 451 18.62 6.95 8.80
C PHE A 451 19.94 7.47 8.22
N MET A 452 20.88 6.55 7.99
CA MET A 452 22.15 6.82 7.33
C MET A 452 22.22 6.05 6.03
N PHE A 453 22.62 6.73 4.95
CA PHE A 453 22.72 6.19 3.60
C PHE A 453 23.75 6.99 2.80
N ASP A 454 24.70 6.32 2.12
CA ASP A 454 25.84 6.94 1.42
C ASP A 454 26.57 8.02 2.25
N ASP A 455 26.92 7.68 3.50
CA ASP A 455 27.49 8.55 4.54
C ASP A 455 26.66 9.80 4.92
N HIS A 456 25.52 10.05 4.26
CA HIS A 456 24.60 11.12 4.59
C HIS A 456 23.63 10.66 5.68
N THR A 457 23.33 11.58 6.60
CA THR A 457 22.33 11.38 7.66
C THR A 457 21.07 12.16 7.30
N TYR A 458 19.93 11.49 7.29
CA TYR A 458 18.62 12.05 7.00
C TYR A 458 17.70 11.80 8.19
N ASP A 459 16.95 12.82 8.62
CA ASP A 459 15.95 12.70 9.68
C ASP A 459 14.55 12.70 9.06
N LEU A 460 13.91 11.53 9.01
CA LEU A 460 12.56 11.38 8.48
C LEU A 460 11.50 11.39 9.57
N ARG A 461 10.36 11.99 9.28
CA ARG A 461 9.11 11.79 10.01
C ARG A 461 8.43 10.54 9.45
N LEU A 462 8.47 9.43 10.18
CA LEU A 462 7.82 8.16 9.81
C LEU A 462 6.56 7.95 10.66
N PRO A 463 5.46 7.48 10.07
CA PRO A 463 4.27 7.06 10.80
C PRO A 463 4.54 6.03 11.90
N GLY A 464 3.74 6.07 12.97
CA GLY A 464 3.74 5.05 14.03
C GLY A 464 3.61 3.62 13.49
N GLY A 465 2.77 3.44 12.47
CA GLY A 465 2.58 2.19 11.75
C GLY A 465 3.75 1.67 10.90
N GLN A 466 4.74 2.49 10.56
CA GLN A 466 5.78 2.10 9.60
C GLN A 466 6.95 1.33 10.25
N VAL A 467 7.51 0.37 9.51
CA VAL A 467 8.73 -0.39 9.85
C VAL A 467 9.72 -0.31 8.70
N TRP A 468 11.00 -0.08 9.03
CA TRP A 468 12.12 -0.02 8.09
C TRP A 468 13.37 -0.70 8.68
N LEU A 469 13.83 -1.75 7.98
CA LEU A 469 15.09 -2.47 8.20
C LEU A 469 15.98 -2.37 6.95
N ASN A 470 17.30 -2.28 7.11
CA ASN A 470 18.28 -2.50 6.03
C ASN A 470 19.35 -3.48 6.53
N GLY A 471 19.35 -4.72 6.03
CA GLY A 471 20.24 -5.80 6.43
C GLY A 471 20.20 -6.05 7.96
N SER A 472 21.34 -5.84 8.62
CA SER A 472 21.48 -5.94 10.08
C SER A 472 21.16 -4.63 10.83
N SER A 473 20.95 -3.52 10.11
CA SER A 473 20.63 -2.21 10.68
C SER A 473 19.12 -2.00 10.74
N SER A 474 18.57 -1.80 11.93
CA SER A 474 17.17 -1.39 12.09
C SER A 474 17.06 0.10 12.40
N TYR A 475 16.44 0.87 11.50
CA TYR A 475 16.08 2.27 11.76
C TYR A 475 14.79 2.34 12.60
N LYS A 476 13.76 1.56 12.23
CA LYS A 476 12.52 1.42 13.00
C LYS A 476 12.02 -0.03 12.90
N ASN A 477 12.39 -0.89 13.87
CA ASN A 477 12.03 -2.33 13.87
C ASN A 477 10.69 -2.67 14.56
N ARG A 478 9.92 -1.67 15.00
CA ARG A 478 8.56 -1.86 15.52
C ARG A 478 7.62 -0.82 14.95
N TYR A 479 6.37 -1.23 14.76
CA TYR A 479 5.25 -0.30 14.69
C TYR A 479 4.67 -0.08 16.08
N SER A 480 4.06 1.08 16.26
CA SER A 480 3.19 1.47 17.37
C SER A 480 1.99 2.14 16.70
N VAL A 481 0.80 1.56 16.83
CA VAL A 481 -0.38 1.97 16.07
C VAL A 481 -1.50 2.35 17.03
N SER A 482 -1.92 3.60 16.95
CA SER A 482 -2.97 4.21 17.79
C SER A 482 -4.34 4.13 17.09
N ALA A 483 -5.41 3.91 17.85
CA ALA A 483 -6.77 3.80 17.34
C ALA A 483 -7.84 4.24 18.34
N VAL A 484 -9.01 4.56 17.79
CA VAL A 484 -10.24 4.74 18.58
C VAL A 484 -10.54 3.42 19.35
N PRO A 485 -10.82 3.46 20.67
CA PRO A 485 -10.88 2.26 21.51
C PRO A 485 -12.18 1.46 21.36
N GLU A 486 -12.21 0.60 20.36
CA GLU A 486 -13.23 -0.44 20.15
C GLU A 486 -12.61 -1.66 19.48
N ASN A 487 -13.42 -2.60 18.99
CA ASN A 487 -12.94 -3.68 18.15
C ASN A 487 -12.61 -3.21 16.72
N ARG A 488 -11.45 -3.62 16.20
CA ARG A 488 -11.01 -3.32 14.83
C ARG A 488 -10.49 -4.54 14.09
N VAL A 489 -10.30 -4.39 12.77
CA VAL A 489 -9.39 -5.24 11.99
C VAL A 489 -8.06 -4.50 11.90
N PHE A 490 -6.98 -5.15 12.30
CA PHE A 490 -5.62 -4.64 12.10
C PHE A 490 -5.09 -5.18 10.77
N PHE A 491 -4.51 -4.32 9.95
CA PHE A 491 -3.96 -4.67 8.64
C PHE A 491 -2.45 -4.41 8.61
N GLY A 492 -1.76 -5.11 7.72
CA GLY A 492 -0.38 -4.82 7.38
C GLY A 492 -0.11 -4.98 5.90
N LEU A 493 0.72 -4.12 5.33
CA LEU A 493 1.16 -4.15 3.93
C LEU A 493 2.68 -3.96 3.89
N GLY A 494 3.39 -4.73 3.06
CA GLY A 494 4.84 -4.58 2.96
C GLY A 494 5.53 -5.66 2.13
N GLY A 495 6.85 -5.67 2.20
CA GLY A 495 7.71 -6.55 1.40
C GLY A 495 9.18 -6.19 1.55
N LYS A 496 9.97 -6.53 0.53
CA LYS A 496 11.41 -6.21 0.50
C LYS A 496 11.80 -5.53 -0.81
N LEU A 497 12.77 -4.62 -0.73
CA LEU A 497 13.20 -3.77 -1.84
C LEU A 497 14.71 -3.93 -2.08
N ASP A 498 15.12 -3.91 -3.34
CA ASP A 498 16.53 -3.84 -3.76
C ASP A 498 17.08 -2.44 -3.45
N GLU A 499 18.27 -2.35 -2.84
CA GLU A 499 18.90 -1.06 -2.55
C GLU A 499 19.19 -0.27 -3.86
N ALA A 500 19.46 -0.95 -4.98
CA ALA A 500 19.61 -0.31 -6.29
C ALA A 500 18.31 0.33 -6.80
N GLU A 501 17.14 -0.28 -6.52
CA GLU A 501 15.84 0.29 -6.85
C GLU A 501 15.52 1.48 -5.95
N PHE A 502 15.80 1.40 -4.64
CA PHE A 502 15.71 2.53 -3.72
C PHE A 502 16.59 3.71 -4.15
N ARG A 503 17.86 3.46 -4.48
CA ARG A 503 18.82 4.45 -5.01
C ARG A 503 18.30 5.16 -6.25
N THR A 504 17.64 4.41 -7.15
CA THR A 504 17.18 4.93 -8.43
C THR A 504 15.83 5.65 -8.34
N ARG A 505 14.91 5.19 -7.47
CA ARG A 505 13.51 5.68 -7.43
C ARG A 505 13.14 6.54 -6.23
N LEU A 506 13.91 6.52 -5.14
CA LEU A 506 13.52 7.16 -3.87
C LEU A 506 14.57 8.12 -3.31
N LEU A 507 15.86 7.84 -3.53
CA LEU A 507 16.95 8.72 -3.09
C LEU A 507 16.88 10.16 -3.66
N PRO A 508 16.41 10.42 -4.90
CA PRO A 508 16.23 11.80 -5.39
C PRO A 508 15.20 12.59 -4.56
N PHE A 509 14.05 11.98 -4.22
CA PHE A 509 13.03 12.60 -3.38
C PHE A 509 13.55 12.90 -1.97
N LEU A 510 14.33 11.96 -1.41
CA LEU A 510 15.01 12.14 -0.12
C LEU A 510 16.00 13.31 -0.09
N GLN A 511 16.64 13.60 -1.22
CA GLN A 511 17.57 14.72 -1.38
C GLN A 511 16.84 16.05 -1.67
N ALA A 512 15.66 16.01 -2.27
CA ALA A 512 14.86 17.19 -2.61
C ALA A 512 13.95 17.69 -1.47
N ALA A 513 13.50 16.81 -0.57
CA ALA A 513 12.44 17.12 0.40
C ALA A 513 12.85 17.97 1.63
N ASP A 514 14.16 18.22 1.85
CA ASP A 514 14.70 18.92 3.04
C ASP A 514 14.15 18.42 4.40
N GLY A 515 13.70 17.15 4.45
CA GLY A 515 13.05 16.54 5.60
C GLY A 515 11.62 17.02 5.92
N GLN A 516 11.03 17.87 5.06
CA GLN A 516 9.68 18.42 5.25
C GLN A 516 8.59 17.48 4.69
N ASP A 517 8.58 17.21 3.38
CA ASP A 517 7.60 16.28 2.78
C ASP A 517 8.04 14.82 2.93
N SER A 518 7.81 14.33 4.14
CA SER A 518 7.99 12.93 4.51
C SER A 518 6.86 12.02 4.01
N LEU A 519 5.62 12.53 3.89
CA LEU A 519 4.46 11.71 3.54
C LEU A 519 4.50 11.28 2.08
N GLY A 520 4.82 12.19 1.15
CA GLY A 520 4.99 11.87 -0.27
C GLY A 520 6.00 10.73 -0.48
N LEU A 521 7.11 10.75 0.26
CA LEU A 521 8.09 9.68 0.26
C LEU A 521 7.55 8.36 0.84
N VAL A 522 6.84 8.39 1.97
CA VAL A 522 6.28 7.18 2.61
C VAL A 522 5.31 6.44 1.69
N TYR A 523 4.45 7.17 0.97
CA TYR A 523 3.57 6.57 -0.03
C TYR A 523 4.34 5.91 -1.18
N ARG A 524 5.37 6.58 -1.72
CA ARG A 524 6.24 6.05 -2.80
C ARG A 524 7.03 4.82 -2.33
N LEU A 525 7.57 4.84 -1.10
CA LEU A 525 8.24 3.72 -0.44
C LEU A 525 7.35 2.47 -0.36
N ILE A 526 6.11 2.65 0.08
CA ILE A 526 5.19 1.52 0.26
C ILE A 526 4.72 0.99 -1.09
N ASN A 527 4.39 1.85 -2.06
CA ASN A 527 3.96 1.39 -3.40
C ASN A 527 5.04 0.54 -4.11
N LEU A 528 6.32 0.81 -3.86
CA LEU A 528 7.44 0.01 -4.40
C LEU A 528 7.71 -1.29 -3.62
N SER A 529 7.34 -1.37 -2.34
CA SER A 529 7.65 -2.51 -1.46
C SER A 529 6.44 -3.37 -1.08
N ALA A 530 5.21 -2.94 -1.37
CA ALA A 530 3.96 -3.65 -1.10
C ALA A 530 3.81 -4.91 -1.98
N GLN A 531 4.42 -6.01 -1.53
CA GLN A 531 4.39 -7.32 -2.20
C GLN A 531 3.45 -8.30 -1.50
N ARG A 532 3.26 -8.13 -0.19
CA ARG A 532 2.42 -8.97 0.65
C ARG A 532 1.55 -8.17 1.61
N GLY A 533 0.51 -8.82 2.11
CA GLY A 533 -0.42 -8.29 3.10
C GLY A 533 -0.61 -9.21 4.30
N ALA A 534 -1.04 -8.63 5.42
CA ALA A 534 -1.42 -9.32 6.65
C ALA A 534 -2.76 -8.74 7.16
N LEU A 535 -3.55 -9.57 7.83
CA LEU A 535 -4.76 -9.14 8.55
C LEU A 535 -4.81 -9.88 9.89
N ALA A 536 -5.08 -9.13 10.95
CA ALA A 536 -5.46 -9.65 12.26
C ALA A 536 -6.82 -9.04 12.64
N PRO A 537 -7.95 -9.74 12.40
CA PRO A 537 -9.26 -9.28 12.83
C PRO A 537 -9.42 -9.34 14.36
N ASN A 538 -10.55 -8.82 14.85
CA ASN A 538 -10.99 -8.92 16.25
C ASN A 538 -9.98 -8.41 17.28
N GLN A 539 -9.25 -7.34 16.93
CA GLN A 539 -8.35 -6.67 17.87
C GLN A 539 -9.18 -5.71 18.71
N LEU A 540 -9.38 -6.07 19.99
CA LEU A 540 -10.07 -5.23 20.97
C LEU A 540 -9.09 -4.19 21.52
N ILE A 541 -9.29 -2.93 21.15
CA ILE A 541 -8.41 -1.84 21.53
C ILE A 541 -8.85 -1.24 22.86
N ALA A 542 -8.00 -1.39 23.87
CA ALA A 542 -8.26 -0.88 25.22
C ALA A 542 -7.69 0.54 25.40
N GLU A 543 -8.44 1.40 26.10
CA GLU A 543 -7.96 2.71 26.54
C GLU A 543 -6.84 2.57 27.59
N ILE A 544 -5.73 3.27 27.35
CA ILE A 544 -4.71 3.59 28.37
C ILE A 544 -4.55 5.12 28.47
N PRO A 545 -4.16 5.67 29.64
CA PRO A 545 -3.85 7.10 29.75
C PRO A 545 -2.65 7.48 28.89
N LEU A 546 -2.64 8.71 28.36
CA LEU A 546 -1.45 9.31 27.76
C LEU A 546 -0.38 9.58 28.84
N VAL A 547 0.88 9.63 28.41
CA VAL A 547 2.04 9.94 29.23
C VAL A 547 2.70 11.23 28.75
N ALA A 548 3.21 12.04 29.69
CA ALA A 548 3.89 13.29 29.32
C ALA A 548 5.24 13.00 28.67
N ASP A 549 5.50 13.56 27.49
CA ASP A 549 6.71 13.27 26.71
C ASP A 549 7.97 13.93 27.31
N ARG A 550 8.45 13.42 28.43
CA ARG A 550 9.64 13.98 29.09
C ARG A 550 10.94 13.50 28.45
N SER A 551 10.88 12.75 27.36
CA SER A 551 12.00 11.91 26.92
C SER A 551 12.07 11.63 25.41
N ASP A 552 11.30 12.30 24.54
CA ASP A 552 11.30 12.04 23.08
C ASP A 552 10.89 10.58 22.78
N LEU A 553 9.70 10.17 23.23
CA LEU A 553 9.22 8.79 23.16
C LEU A 553 8.91 8.32 21.73
N ASP A 554 8.51 9.24 20.85
CA ASP A 554 8.44 9.06 19.39
C ASP A 554 9.59 9.78 18.64
N GLY A 555 10.22 10.76 19.29
CA GLY A 555 11.37 11.50 18.77
C GLY A 555 11.00 12.75 17.97
N ASP A 556 9.74 13.21 18.01
CA ASP A 556 9.30 14.43 17.34
C ASP A 556 10.09 15.68 17.77
N GLY A 557 10.49 15.77 19.04
CA GLY A 557 11.20 16.90 19.63
C GLY A 557 10.37 17.75 20.59
N ASP A 558 9.02 17.73 20.53
CA ASP A 558 8.19 18.45 21.51
C ASP A 558 7.98 17.66 22.81
N ARG A 559 8.87 17.93 23.77
CA ARG A 559 8.85 17.31 25.10
C ARG A 559 7.84 17.95 26.07
N THR A 560 6.80 18.63 25.57
CA THR A 560 5.81 19.33 26.38
C THR A 560 4.39 18.76 26.28
N GLU A 561 4.12 17.89 25.31
CA GLU A 561 2.80 17.30 25.08
C GLU A 561 2.56 15.96 25.83
N LEU A 562 1.41 15.34 25.53
CA LEU A 562 0.98 14.05 26.05
C LEU A 562 0.89 13.07 24.87
N VAL A 563 1.70 12.01 24.90
CA VAL A 563 1.77 10.98 23.86
C VAL A 563 1.24 9.64 24.37
N PRO A 564 0.82 8.71 23.50
CA PRO A 564 0.43 7.36 23.93
C PRO A 564 1.57 6.62 24.62
N ASP A 565 1.26 5.81 25.64
CA ASP A 565 2.24 4.92 26.25
C ASP A 565 2.47 3.69 25.35
N TYR A 566 3.26 3.90 24.29
CA TYR A 566 3.61 2.89 23.29
C TYR A 566 4.26 1.62 23.88
N GLN A 567 4.75 1.66 25.13
CA GLN A 567 5.34 0.50 25.82
C GLN A 567 4.27 -0.39 26.46
N ASN A 568 3.12 0.18 26.82
CA ASN A 568 1.96 -0.52 27.39
C ASN A 568 0.84 -0.80 26.37
N PHE A 569 1.03 -0.46 25.09
CA PHE A 569 0.23 -0.97 23.97
C PHE A 569 0.25 -2.50 23.90
N SER A 570 -0.85 -3.10 23.43
CA SER A 570 -0.93 -4.57 23.35
C SER A 570 0.02 -5.13 22.29
N SER A 571 0.74 -6.19 22.61
CA SER A 571 1.72 -6.78 21.69
C SER A 571 1.03 -7.66 20.64
N LEU A 572 1.22 -7.30 19.37
CA LEU A 572 0.69 -8.03 18.21
C LEU A 572 1.74 -7.99 17.11
N ASP A 573 2.28 -9.14 16.70
CA ASP A 573 3.22 -9.26 15.59
C ASP A 573 2.49 -9.78 14.33
N LEU A 574 2.81 -9.23 13.15
CA LEU A 574 2.17 -9.54 11.88
C LEU A 574 3.09 -10.34 10.94
N PRO A 575 2.73 -11.58 10.57
CA PRO A 575 3.35 -12.28 9.46
C PRO A 575 2.75 -11.80 8.13
N LEU A 576 3.59 -11.32 7.20
CA LEU A 576 3.17 -10.95 5.86
C LEU A 576 2.98 -12.21 5.00
N THR A 577 1.82 -12.88 5.11
CA THR A 577 1.55 -14.16 4.41
C THR A 577 1.02 -13.97 3.00
N MET A 578 0.00 -13.12 2.79
CA MET A 578 -0.71 -13.06 1.52
C MET A 578 0.09 -12.36 0.43
N PRO A 579 0.21 -12.89 -0.80
CA PRO A 579 0.64 -12.09 -1.94
C PRO A 579 -0.36 -10.96 -2.23
N GLN A 580 0.12 -9.82 -2.72
CA GLN A 580 -0.72 -8.83 -3.38
C GLN A 580 -0.81 -9.19 -4.87
N ALA A 581 -1.68 -10.16 -5.17
CA ALA A 581 -1.79 -10.80 -6.48
C ALA A 581 -2.56 -9.96 -7.53
N HIS A 582 -3.53 -9.16 -7.07
CA HIS A 582 -4.40 -8.36 -7.94
C HIS A 582 -3.75 -7.02 -8.29
N SER A 583 -4.08 -6.49 -9.48
CA SER A 583 -3.50 -5.27 -10.03
C SER A 583 -4.59 -4.39 -10.64
N LEU A 584 -4.98 -3.33 -9.93
CA LEU A 584 -5.95 -2.34 -10.36
C LEU A 584 -5.22 -1.08 -10.87
N LYS A 585 -5.31 -0.79 -12.17
CA LYS A 585 -4.72 0.41 -12.78
C LYS A 585 -5.73 1.53 -12.83
N VAL A 586 -5.51 2.55 -12.02
CA VAL A 586 -6.43 3.66 -11.81
C VAL A 586 -5.97 4.87 -12.62
N THR A 587 -6.73 5.20 -13.67
CA THR A 587 -6.56 6.43 -14.43
C THR A 587 -7.19 7.58 -13.66
N VAL A 588 -6.33 8.49 -13.20
CA VAL A 588 -6.71 9.68 -12.43
C VAL A 588 -6.91 10.84 -13.42
N PRO A 589 -8.09 11.50 -13.45
CA PRO A 589 -8.33 12.65 -14.32
C PRO A 589 -7.66 13.91 -13.77
N GLN A 590 -7.56 14.93 -14.63
CA GLN A 590 -6.95 16.21 -14.24
C GLN A 590 -7.59 16.81 -12.97
N PHE A 591 -6.76 17.18 -12.00
CA PHE A 591 -7.24 17.85 -10.79
C PHE A 591 -7.86 19.23 -11.11
N PRO A 592 -8.85 19.70 -10.33
CA PRO A 592 -9.28 21.09 -10.38
C PRO A 592 -8.07 22.02 -10.14
N ALA A 593 -7.82 22.94 -11.07
CA ALA A 593 -6.53 23.64 -11.17
C ALA A 593 -6.11 24.35 -9.87
N ASN A 594 -4.92 24.00 -9.36
CA ASN A 594 -4.32 24.44 -8.08
C ASN A 594 -5.02 23.97 -6.79
N ALA A 595 -6.05 23.11 -6.87
CA ALA A 595 -6.73 22.58 -5.68
C ALA A 595 -6.00 21.36 -5.08
N TYR A 596 -5.53 20.44 -5.93
CA TYR A 596 -4.87 19.19 -5.54
C TYR A 596 -3.67 18.94 -6.49
N ASP A 597 -2.64 18.24 -6.00
CA ASP A 597 -1.44 17.82 -6.74
C ASP A 597 -1.06 16.34 -6.45
N SER A 598 -1.77 15.70 -5.52
CA SER A 598 -1.45 14.38 -4.97
C SER A 598 -2.72 13.54 -4.84
N VAL A 599 -2.62 12.23 -5.06
CA VAL A 599 -3.72 11.27 -4.80
C VAL A 599 -3.21 9.98 -4.16
N LEU A 600 -3.95 9.53 -3.14
CA LEU A 600 -3.77 8.27 -2.43
C LEU A 600 -4.92 7.35 -2.83
N LEU A 601 -4.57 6.14 -3.23
CA LEU A 601 -5.50 5.10 -3.61
C LEU A 601 -5.41 3.99 -2.57
N LEU A 602 -6.49 3.77 -1.82
CA LEU A 602 -6.65 2.66 -0.90
C LEU A 602 -7.65 1.68 -1.49
N ALA A 603 -7.17 0.52 -1.92
CA ALA A 603 -8.03 -0.59 -2.33
C ALA A 603 -8.25 -1.51 -1.13
N GLY A 604 -9.50 -1.93 -0.90
CA GLY A 604 -9.82 -2.71 0.29
C GLY A 604 -11.28 -3.14 0.35
N ILE A 605 -11.70 -3.60 1.53
CA ILE A 605 -13.10 -3.96 1.78
C ILE A 605 -13.74 -3.08 2.84
N HIS A 606 -14.93 -2.58 2.58
CA HIS A 606 -15.81 -2.08 3.62
C HIS A 606 -16.56 -3.25 4.27
N THR A 607 -16.67 -3.25 5.60
CA THR A 607 -17.35 -4.31 6.36
C THR A 607 -18.26 -3.76 7.47
N PRO A 608 -19.45 -4.36 7.70
CA PRO A 608 -20.49 -3.79 8.57
C PRO A 608 -20.14 -3.55 10.05
N ALA A 609 -18.97 -3.97 10.55
CA ALA A 609 -18.46 -3.54 11.86
C ALA A 609 -16.91 -3.56 11.96
N GLY A 610 -16.22 -3.60 10.83
CA GLY A 610 -14.79 -3.28 10.77
C GLY A 610 -14.53 -1.85 10.30
N GLY A 611 -15.50 -1.24 9.59
CA GLY A 611 -15.23 -0.06 8.77
C GLY A 611 -14.53 -0.47 7.47
N PHE A 612 -13.73 0.42 6.90
CA PHE A 612 -12.94 0.12 5.70
C PHE A 612 -11.57 -0.48 6.07
N VAL A 613 -11.25 -1.65 5.53
CA VAL A 613 -9.98 -2.37 5.73
C VAL A 613 -9.12 -2.21 4.47
N PRO A 614 -8.02 -1.43 4.51
CA PRO A 614 -7.05 -1.38 3.41
C PRO A 614 -6.40 -2.75 3.18
N LEU A 615 -6.45 -3.22 1.93
CA LEU A 615 -5.85 -4.48 1.46
C LEU A 615 -4.73 -4.27 0.44
N GLY A 616 -4.59 -3.03 -0.03
CA GLY A 616 -3.63 -2.54 -1.01
C GLY A 616 -3.58 -1.01 -0.99
N LEU A 617 -2.41 -0.41 -1.25
CA LEU A 617 -2.31 1.05 -1.40
C LEU A 617 -1.28 1.47 -2.43
N ALA A 618 -1.54 2.61 -3.06
CA ALA A 618 -0.62 3.31 -3.95
C ALA A 618 -0.84 4.82 -3.85
N ALA A 619 0.12 5.62 -4.31
CA ALA A 619 -0.11 7.04 -4.55
C ALA A 619 0.44 7.47 -5.90
N GLY A 620 -0.21 8.48 -6.48
CA GLY A 620 0.26 9.20 -7.65
C GLY A 620 0.38 10.69 -7.34
N PHE A 621 1.30 11.34 -8.02
CA PHE A 621 1.63 12.75 -7.84
C PHE A 621 1.68 13.41 -9.22
N ASP A 622 1.27 14.66 -9.26
CA ASP A 622 1.28 15.53 -10.44
C ASP A 622 2.71 15.72 -10.97
N SER A 623 3.66 15.95 -10.07
CA SER A 623 5.09 16.10 -10.39
C SER A 623 5.98 15.12 -9.61
N ASP A 624 6.97 14.55 -10.33
CA ASP A 624 8.10 13.79 -9.77
C ASP A 624 9.33 14.68 -9.48
N ASP A 625 9.33 15.93 -9.95
CA ASP A 625 10.38 16.93 -9.68
C ASP A 625 9.75 18.33 -9.57
N PRO A 626 9.25 18.73 -8.38
CA PRO A 626 8.57 20.01 -8.21
C PRO A 626 9.48 21.25 -8.35
N VAL A 627 10.78 21.06 -8.60
CA VAL A 627 11.73 22.14 -8.89
C VAL A 627 11.81 22.43 -10.39
N HIS A 628 11.68 21.40 -11.23
CA HIS A 628 11.78 21.52 -12.70
C HIS A 628 10.45 21.40 -13.42
N ASP A 629 9.46 20.71 -12.85
CA ASP A 629 8.14 20.47 -13.42
C ASP A 629 7.06 20.93 -12.42
N PRO A 630 6.47 22.13 -12.59
CA PRO A 630 5.52 22.69 -11.64
C PRO A 630 4.13 22.04 -11.79
N PRO A 631 3.42 21.70 -10.69
CA PRO A 631 2.09 21.10 -10.71
C PRO A 631 1.10 21.75 -11.70
N ASP A 632 0.62 20.98 -12.70
CA ASP A 632 -0.36 21.40 -13.72
C ASP A 632 -1.72 20.66 -13.62
N GLY A 633 -1.80 19.69 -12.72
CA GLY A 633 -2.96 18.87 -12.39
C GLY A 633 -3.01 17.51 -13.10
N LEU A 634 -2.01 17.13 -13.92
CA LEU A 634 -2.01 15.92 -14.75
C LEU A 634 -0.96 14.90 -14.29
N LEU A 635 -1.41 13.82 -13.65
CA LEU A 635 -0.55 12.67 -13.39
C LEU A 635 0.00 12.10 -14.72
N PRO A 636 1.29 11.70 -14.79
CA PRO A 636 1.93 11.24 -16.03
C PRO A 636 1.42 9.89 -16.56
N GLY A 637 0.59 9.18 -15.82
CA GLY A 637 -0.05 7.93 -16.24
C GLY A 637 -0.97 7.32 -15.17
N PRO A 638 -1.58 6.14 -15.44
CA PRO A 638 -2.38 5.42 -14.46
C PRO A 638 -1.54 4.97 -13.26
N VAL A 639 -2.11 5.06 -12.06
CA VAL A 639 -1.51 4.58 -10.82
C VAL A 639 -1.90 3.11 -10.63
N GLU A 640 -0.92 2.21 -10.59
CA GLU A 640 -1.17 0.80 -10.27
C GLU A 640 -1.31 0.63 -8.75
N VAL A 641 -2.45 0.09 -8.30
CA VAL A 641 -2.68 -0.37 -6.93
C VAL A 641 -2.57 -1.89 -6.92
N ARG A 642 -1.70 -2.44 -6.07
CA ARG A 642 -1.64 -3.89 -5.80
C ARG A 642 -2.44 -4.21 -4.56
N VAL A 643 -3.13 -5.36 -4.57
CA VAL A 643 -4.11 -5.72 -3.53
C VAL A 643 -3.98 -7.20 -3.16
N SER A 644 -4.07 -7.51 -1.86
CA SER A 644 -4.20 -8.89 -1.37
C SER A 644 -5.66 -9.22 -1.04
N GLU A 645 -6.20 -10.31 -1.55
CA GLU A 645 -7.56 -10.74 -1.16
C GLU A 645 -7.67 -11.18 0.31
N VAL A 646 -8.89 -11.22 0.82
CA VAL A 646 -9.21 -11.61 2.21
C VAL A 646 -8.62 -12.98 2.55
N ALA A 647 -8.75 -13.97 1.66
CA ALA A 647 -8.18 -15.31 1.81
C ALA A 647 -8.50 -15.96 3.16
N GLY A 648 -9.77 -15.88 3.56
CA GLY A 648 -10.27 -16.38 4.83
C GLY A 648 -9.48 -15.90 6.06
N ARG A 649 -8.94 -14.66 6.02
CA ARG A 649 -8.37 -13.98 7.19
C ARG A 649 -9.44 -13.30 8.05
N MET A 650 -10.65 -13.12 7.52
CA MET A 650 -11.83 -12.57 8.20
C MET A 650 -13.11 -13.00 7.43
N PRO A 651 -14.32 -12.83 7.99
CA PRO A 651 -15.56 -13.13 7.27
C PRO A 651 -15.76 -12.24 6.03
N GLU A 652 -16.08 -12.86 4.90
CA GLU A 652 -16.40 -12.18 3.63
C GLU A 652 -17.89 -11.86 3.47
N ALA A 653 -18.77 -12.49 4.25
CA ALA A 653 -20.22 -12.26 4.20
C ALA A 653 -20.56 -10.80 4.52
N GLY A 654 -21.18 -10.09 3.57
CA GLY A 654 -21.51 -8.66 3.71
C GLY A 654 -20.33 -7.71 3.54
N ALA A 655 -19.15 -8.19 3.14
CA ALA A 655 -18.03 -7.33 2.75
C ALA A 655 -18.24 -6.78 1.32
N GLN A 656 -17.99 -5.49 1.12
CA GLN A 656 -18.03 -4.83 -0.20
C GLN A 656 -16.62 -4.41 -0.58
N ARG A 657 -16.13 -4.79 -1.77
CA ARG A 657 -14.87 -4.26 -2.31
C ARG A 657 -15.03 -2.80 -2.68
N VAL A 658 -14.06 -1.99 -2.29
CA VAL A 658 -14.07 -0.54 -2.45
C VAL A 658 -12.67 -0.05 -2.83
N LEU A 659 -12.59 0.84 -3.83
CA LEU A 659 -11.49 1.76 -3.96
C LEU A 659 -11.90 3.10 -3.33
N LEU A 660 -11.11 3.57 -2.37
CA LEU A 660 -11.14 4.94 -1.89
C LEU A 660 -9.97 5.70 -2.53
N ALA A 661 -10.28 6.72 -3.33
CA ALA A 661 -9.30 7.66 -3.86
C ALA A 661 -9.39 8.97 -3.08
N LEU A 662 -8.28 9.47 -2.53
CA LEU A 662 -8.20 10.71 -1.75
C LEU A 662 -7.22 11.67 -2.43
N ALA A 663 -7.69 12.83 -2.88
CA ALA A 663 -6.89 13.87 -3.50
C ALA A 663 -6.64 15.03 -2.53
N TRP A 664 -5.42 15.56 -2.50
CA TRP A 664 -5.05 16.72 -1.68
C TRP A 664 -3.91 17.50 -2.32
N ARG A 665 -3.47 18.57 -1.66
CA ARG A 665 -2.32 19.37 -2.06
C ARG A 665 -1.17 19.18 -1.07
N ALA A 666 0.02 18.83 -1.55
CA ALA A 666 1.19 18.62 -0.71
C ALA A 666 1.51 19.88 0.11
N GLY A 667 1.58 19.72 1.44
CA GLY A 667 1.80 20.82 2.39
C GLY A 667 0.58 21.72 2.69
N ASP A 668 -0.59 21.49 2.08
CA ASP A 668 -1.83 22.23 2.34
C ASP A 668 -3.00 21.28 2.71
N PRO A 669 -3.25 21.03 4.01
CA PRO A 669 -4.37 20.20 4.47
C PRO A 669 -5.72 20.94 4.42
N SER A 670 -5.76 22.24 4.12
CA SER A 670 -6.99 23.04 4.12
C SER A 670 -7.96 22.66 2.99
N HIS A 671 -7.48 21.91 1.99
CA HIS A 671 -8.25 21.40 0.86
C HIS A 671 -8.04 19.89 0.65
N ARG A 672 -9.12 19.12 0.63
CA ARG A 672 -9.10 17.68 0.29
C ARG A 672 -10.35 17.26 -0.47
N ALA A 673 -10.23 16.25 -1.32
CA ALA A 673 -11.35 15.58 -1.96
C ALA A 673 -11.21 14.07 -1.89
N GLY A 674 -12.29 13.37 -2.14
CA GLY A 674 -12.26 11.93 -2.28
C GLY A 674 -13.35 11.38 -3.19
N GLN A 675 -13.15 10.13 -3.61
CA GLN A 675 -14.09 9.35 -4.40
C GLN A 675 -14.15 7.94 -3.84
N VAL A 676 -15.34 7.37 -3.81
CA VAL A 676 -15.59 5.98 -3.43
C VAL A 676 -16.12 5.26 -4.67
N VAL A 677 -15.41 4.21 -5.08
CA VAL A 677 -15.83 3.34 -6.19
C VAL A 677 -16.08 1.96 -5.62
N LEU A 678 -17.31 1.45 -5.78
CA LEU A 678 -17.64 0.07 -5.45
C LEU A 678 -17.09 -0.83 -6.57
N LEU A 679 -16.46 -1.94 -6.19
CA LEU A 679 -15.81 -2.87 -7.11
C LEU A 679 -16.45 -4.25 -7.05
N ASP A 680 -16.42 -4.98 -8.17
CA ASP A 680 -16.74 -6.41 -8.22
C ASP A 680 -15.50 -7.26 -7.83
N ASP A 681 -14.32 -6.92 -8.36
CA ASP A 681 -13.01 -7.52 -8.08
C ASP A 681 -11.92 -6.43 -7.92
N PHE A 682 -10.63 -6.82 -7.86
CA PHE A 682 -9.50 -5.89 -7.68
C PHE A 682 -8.57 -5.82 -8.91
N ASP A 683 -9.03 -6.21 -10.10
CA ASP A 683 -8.18 -6.39 -11.28
C ASP A 683 -8.57 -5.51 -12.48
N GLY A 684 -7.57 -5.18 -13.32
CA GLY A 684 -7.78 -4.53 -14.61
C GLY A 684 -7.61 -3.01 -14.56
N GLU A 685 -8.52 -2.27 -15.20
CA GLU A 685 -8.38 -0.83 -15.44
C GLU A 685 -9.66 -0.09 -15.02
N LEU A 686 -9.48 0.97 -14.22
CA LEU A 686 -10.55 1.85 -13.73
C LEU A 686 -10.21 3.30 -14.08
N ALA A 687 -11.19 4.08 -14.53
CA ALA A 687 -11.07 5.54 -14.62
C ALA A 687 -11.90 6.18 -13.51
N LEU A 688 -11.30 7.13 -12.78
CA LEU A 688 -12.04 7.93 -11.80
C LEU A 688 -12.83 9.05 -12.47
N ASP A 689 -13.89 9.51 -11.81
CA ASP A 689 -14.59 10.74 -12.18
C ASP A 689 -13.73 11.97 -11.86
N ALA A 690 -14.07 13.13 -12.42
CA ALA A 690 -13.43 14.38 -12.02
C ALA A 690 -13.69 14.68 -10.53
N PHE A 691 -12.63 14.90 -9.75
CA PHE A 691 -12.75 15.28 -8.34
C PHE A 691 -13.55 16.58 -8.18
N LEU A 692 -14.37 16.64 -7.13
CA LEU A 692 -15.09 17.85 -6.80
C LEU A 692 -14.09 18.96 -6.42
N ALA A 693 -14.27 20.17 -6.96
CA ALA A 693 -13.52 21.34 -6.53
C ALA A 693 -13.86 21.67 -5.06
N PRO A 694 -12.96 22.31 -4.29
CA PRO A 694 -13.25 22.68 -2.91
C PRO A 694 -14.47 23.62 -2.84
N PRO A 695 -15.37 23.44 -1.86
CA PRO A 695 -16.47 24.37 -1.64
C PRO A 695 -15.94 25.72 -1.12
N GLN A 696 -16.67 26.80 -1.39
CA GLN A 696 -16.30 28.15 -0.97
C GLN A 696 -17.36 28.71 -0.01
N GLY A 697 -16.92 29.36 1.06
CA GLY A 697 -17.77 30.03 2.04
C GLY A 697 -16.96 30.90 3.00
N SER A 698 -17.60 31.34 4.08
CA SER A 698 -16.97 32.06 5.18
C SER A 698 -17.64 31.71 6.50
N PHE A 699 -16.88 31.62 7.59
CA PHE A 699 -17.36 31.26 8.91
C PHE A 699 -17.43 32.48 9.85
N SER A 700 -18.49 32.55 10.65
CA SER A 700 -18.65 33.51 11.72
C SER A 700 -18.94 32.77 13.02
N ALA A 701 -17.91 32.58 13.83
CA ALA A 701 -18.02 32.03 15.19
C ALA A 701 -19.00 32.84 16.06
N ALA A 702 -19.04 34.17 15.87
CA ALA A 702 -19.94 35.06 16.62
C ALA A 702 -21.42 34.90 16.22
N GLU A 703 -21.72 34.55 14.97
CA GLU A 703 -23.07 34.22 14.50
C GLU A 703 -23.37 32.71 14.53
N ARG A 704 -22.39 31.87 14.90
CA ARG A 704 -22.44 30.39 14.87
C ARG A 704 -22.74 29.84 13.45
N LYS A 705 -22.27 30.53 12.42
CA LYS A 705 -22.85 30.45 11.06
C LYS A 705 -21.80 30.37 9.96
N ILE A 706 -22.10 29.58 8.95
CA ILE A 706 -21.41 29.53 7.65
C ILE A 706 -22.33 30.17 6.61
N ASP A 707 -21.80 31.13 5.86
CA ASP A 707 -22.38 31.55 4.59
C ASP A 707 -21.72 30.74 3.47
N ILE A 708 -22.53 30.02 2.69
CA ILE A 708 -22.07 29.19 1.56
C ILE A 708 -22.03 30.08 0.31
N GLY A 709 -20.85 30.24 -0.27
CA GLY A 709 -20.62 31.01 -1.50
C GLY A 709 -20.85 30.18 -2.76
N ALA A 710 -19.98 29.19 -3.00
CA ALA A 710 -20.05 28.34 -4.19
C ALA A 710 -19.84 26.86 -3.82
N MET A 711 -20.75 26.00 -4.27
CA MET A 711 -20.62 24.55 -4.15
C MET A 711 -20.23 23.94 -5.51
N PRO A 712 -19.41 22.87 -5.53
CA PRO A 712 -19.03 22.21 -6.77
C PRO A 712 -20.22 21.55 -7.47
N THR A 713 -20.23 21.59 -8.80
CA THR A 713 -21.27 20.97 -9.63
C THR A 713 -21.39 19.48 -9.33
N GLY A 714 -22.63 19.02 -9.09
CA GLY A 714 -22.92 17.61 -8.80
C GLY A 714 -22.96 17.24 -7.31
N ALA A 715 -22.58 18.15 -6.41
CA ALA A 715 -22.87 17.97 -4.99
C ALA A 715 -24.39 18.06 -4.72
N GLN A 716 -24.88 17.19 -3.84
CA GLN A 716 -26.29 17.09 -3.41
C GLN A 716 -26.47 17.43 -1.93
N LEU A 717 -25.39 17.30 -1.15
CA LEU A 717 -25.35 17.43 0.30
C LEU A 717 -24.20 18.38 0.69
N ALA A 718 -24.46 19.27 1.63
CA ALA A 718 -23.45 19.99 2.38
C ALA A 718 -23.28 19.35 3.77
N VAL A 719 -22.05 19.09 4.19
CA VAL A 719 -21.74 18.73 5.59
C VAL A 719 -20.82 19.82 6.15
N ALA A 720 -21.34 20.63 7.06
CA ALA A 720 -20.52 21.57 7.81
C ALA A 720 -19.95 20.87 9.04
N GLU A 721 -18.66 21.01 9.28
CA GLU A 721 -17.97 20.44 10.42
C GLU A 721 -17.43 21.57 11.29
N PHE A 722 -18.15 21.90 12.35
CA PHE A 722 -17.73 22.87 13.35
C PHE A 722 -16.96 22.17 14.48
N SER A 723 -16.04 22.84 15.14
CA SER A 723 -15.27 22.28 16.26
C SER A 723 -15.22 23.21 17.47
N ALA A 724 -15.05 22.64 18.67
CA ALA A 724 -14.63 23.39 19.85
C ALA A 724 -13.12 23.69 19.81
N ALA A 725 -12.65 24.54 20.72
CA ALA A 725 -11.24 24.90 20.84
C ALA A 725 -10.33 23.73 21.29
N ASP A 726 -10.91 22.62 21.73
CA ASP A 726 -10.26 21.34 22.02
C ASP A 726 -10.50 20.27 20.91
N GLY A 727 -10.95 20.71 19.73
CA GLY A 727 -11.17 19.86 18.56
C GLY A 727 -12.48 19.08 18.53
N GLN A 728 -13.27 19.06 19.61
CA GLN A 728 -14.50 18.24 19.65
C GLN A 728 -15.51 18.67 18.56
N PRO A 729 -15.95 17.76 17.66
CA PRO A 729 -16.73 18.13 16.48
C PRO A 729 -18.25 18.22 16.71
N TRP A 730 -18.89 19.09 15.94
CA TRP A 730 -20.33 19.17 15.70
C TRP A 730 -20.57 19.23 14.19
N ARG A 731 -21.20 18.20 13.63
CA ARG A 731 -21.47 18.06 12.20
C ARG A 731 -22.91 18.44 11.87
N VAL A 732 -23.10 19.25 10.83
CA VAL A 732 -24.42 19.66 10.33
C VAL A 732 -24.58 19.22 8.88
N PHE A 733 -25.48 18.27 8.66
CA PHE A 733 -25.82 17.73 7.35
C PHE A 733 -27.02 18.49 6.76
N ALA A 734 -26.94 18.95 5.52
CA ALA A 734 -27.97 19.76 4.88
C ALA A 734 -28.08 19.51 3.37
N GLU A 735 -29.29 19.24 2.86
CA GLU A 735 -29.55 19.09 1.42
C GLU A 735 -29.29 20.39 0.64
N LEU A 736 -28.80 20.27 -0.60
CA LEU A 736 -28.56 21.40 -1.50
C LEU A 736 -29.76 21.62 -2.46
N PRO A 737 -30.04 22.87 -2.87
CA PRO A 737 -29.26 24.08 -2.62
C PRO A 737 -29.58 24.76 -1.27
N ARG A 738 -28.54 25.02 -0.47
CA ARG A 738 -28.59 25.87 0.74
C ARG A 738 -27.47 26.91 0.65
N THR A 739 -27.76 28.14 1.10
CA THR A 739 -26.80 29.27 1.10
C THR A 739 -26.25 29.59 2.49
N VAL A 740 -26.83 29.01 3.55
CA VAL A 740 -26.47 29.25 4.95
C VAL A 740 -26.59 27.94 5.73
N ILE A 741 -25.64 27.68 6.62
CA ILE A 741 -25.76 26.70 7.71
C ILE A 741 -25.47 27.42 9.02
N ALA A 742 -26.32 27.26 10.03
CA ALA A 742 -26.11 27.82 11.36
C ALA A 742 -26.28 26.74 12.42
N LEU A 743 -25.46 26.79 13.48
CA LEU A 743 -25.61 25.92 14.65
C LEU A 743 -26.73 26.46 15.56
N PRO A 744 -27.71 25.63 15.97
CA PRO A 744 -28.62 26.00 17.05
C PRO A 744 -27.84 26.18 18.37
N PRO A 745 -28.47 26.71 19.44
CA PRO A 745 -27.88 26.72 20.76
C PRO A 745 -27.49 25.29 21.20
N SER A 746 -26.31 25.11 21.81
CA SER A 746 -25.84 23.77 22.21
C SER A 746 -26.80 23.09 23.21
N PRO A 747 -27.30 21.87 22.93
CA PRO A 747 -28.16 21.13 23.86
C PRO A 747 -27.46 20.82 25.20
N THR A 748 -26.13 20.72 25.20
CA THR A 748 -25.32 20.38 26.38
C THR A 748 -24.86 21.60 27.17
N GLY A 749 -24.91 22.79 26.58
CA GLY A 749 -24.26 24.01 27.09
C GLY A 749 -22.77 24.15 26.74
N THR A 750 -22.09 23.08 26.31
CA THR A 750 -20.72 23.15 25.77
C THR A 750 -20.79 23.51 24.29
N ASP A 751 -20.10 24.57 23.87
CA ASP A 751 -20.16 25.05 22.50
C ASP A 751 -19.04 24.50 21.61
N ARG A 752 -19.37 24.16 20.37
CA ARG A 752 -18.46 23.57 19.37
C ARG A 752 -18.49 24.43 18.09
N ALA A 753 -18.11 25.70 18.25
CA ALA A 753 -18.22 26.76 17.23
C ALA A 753 -16.99 27.70 17.19
N ALA A 754 -15.80 27.17 17.46
CA ALA A 754 -14.53 27.89 17.47
C ALA A 754 -13.89 27.99 16.08
N ALA A 755 -13.96 26.92 15.30
CA ALA A 755 -13.57 26.85 13.89
C ALA A 755 -14.62 26.05 13.08
N ALA A 756 -14.55 26.11 11.75
CA ALA A 756 -15.41 25.33 10.88
C ALA A 756 -14.77 24.98 9.53
N GLY A 757 -15.04 23.76 9.05
CA GLY A 757 -14.87 23.36 7.66
C GLY A 757 -16.21 23.13 6.97
N LEU A 758 -16.22 23.18 5.64
CA LEU A 758 -17.38 22.88 4.81
C LEU A 758 -17.04 21.78 3.82
N MET A 759 -17.92 20.79 3.73
CA MET A 759 -17.83 19.68 2.79
C MET A 759 -18.99 19.71 1.79
N ALA A 760 -18.68 19.46 0.53
CA ALA A 760 -19.62 19.16 -0.54
C ALA A 760 -19.60 17.65 -0.81
N VAL A 761 -20.77 17.00 -0.86
CA VAL A 761 -20.89 15.56 -1.02
C VAL A 761 -21.85 15.23 -2.17
N ARG A 762 -21.42 14.31 -3.04
CA ARG A 762 -22.19 13.64 -4.09
C ARG A 762 -22.40 12.19 -3.68
N LEU A 763 -23.65 11.74 -3.68
CA LEU A 763 -24.04 10.37 -3.33
C LEU A 763 -23.99 9.44 -4.55
N GLN A 764 -23.97 8.13 -4.30
CA GLN A 764 -24.12 7.11 -5.34
C GLN A 764 -25.53 7.12 -5.93
N ASP A 765 -25.69 6.51 -7.11
CA ASP A 765 -26.99 6.39 -7.75
C ASP A 765 -28.00 5.64 -6.87
N GLY A 766 -29.25 6.13 -6.88
CA GLY A 766 -30.33 5.59 -6.04
C GLY A 766 -30.37 6.10 -4.60
N TRP A 767 -29.32 6.77 -4.10
CA TRP A 767 -29.32 7.40 -2.77
C TRP A 767 -29.95 8.80 -2.77
N SER A 768 -30.34 9.27 -1.59
CA SER A 768 -30.89 10.63 -1.37
C SER A 768 -30.75 11.04 0.09
N PHE A 769 -30.84 12.34 0.39
CA PHE A 769 -30.68 12.87 1.74
C PHE A 769 -31.65 12.24 2.77
N PRO A 770 -32.97 12.06 2.48
CA PRO A 770 -33.87 11.36 3.41
C PRO A 770 -33.62 9.85 3.55
N LYS A 771 -32.88 9.21 2.63
CA LYS A 771 -32.50 7.79 2.76
C LYS A 771 -31.37 7.61 3.76
N LEU A 772 -30.33 8.44 3.70
CA LEU A 772 -29.17 8.36 4.60
C LEU A 772 -29.60 8.27 6.07
N PHE A 773 -30.47 9.19 6.50
CA PHE A 773 -30.94 9.26 7.88
C PHE A 773 -32.24 8.50 8.13
N GLY A 774 -32.83 7.86 7.12
CA GLY A 774 -34.01 7.02 7.29
C GLY A 774 -33.59 5.62 7.74
N PHE A 775 -34.49 4.89 8.42
CA PHE A 775 -34.27 3.45 8.57
C PHE A 775 -34.32 2.78 7.20
N GLY A 776 -33.25 2.05 6.86
CA GLY A 776 -33.04 1.45 5.53
C GLY A 776 -32.57 -0.01 5.58
N ALA A 777 -32.42 -0.59 4.39
CA ALA A 777 -31.32 -1.53 4.10
C ALA A 777 -30.27 -0.79 3.24
N ASN A 778 -30.11 0.50 3.57
CA ASN A 778 -29.44 1.58 2.87
C ASN A 778 -29.61 2.81 3.82
N ASP A 779 -28.84 2.87 4.91
CA ASP A 779 -28.83 4.02 5.82
C ASP A 779 -27.40 4.52 6.11
N MET A 780 -27.19 5.39 7.10
CA MET A 780 -25.88 5.96 7.40
C MET A 780 -24.83 4.94 7.86
N TRP A 781 -25.21 3.72 8.28
CA TRP A 781 -24.25 2.61 8.44
C TRP A 781 -23.53 2.30 7.12
N ASP A 782 -24.27 2.39 6.02
CA ASP A 782 -23.76 2.24 4.67
C ASP A 782 -23.26 3.57 4.07
N LEU A 783 -23.15 4.67 4.83
CA LEU A 783 -22.60 5.94 4.31
C LEU A 783 -21.23 5.76 3.62
N PRO A 784 -20.33 4.86 4.06
CA PRO A 784 -19.10 4.55 3.35
C PRO A 784 -19.27 4.01 1.93
N VAL A 785 -20.41 3.42 1.59
CA VAL A 785 -20.77 2.98 0.23
C VAL A 785 -21.89 3.81 -0.41
N ALA A 786 -22.50 4.76 0.32
CA ALA A 786 -23.49 5.70 -0.18
C ALA A 786 -22.90 6.99 -0.75
N VAL A 787 -21.67 7.37 -0.34
CA VAL A 787 -20.92 8.47 -0.95
C VAL A 787 -20.32 8.02 -2.28
N ALA A 788 -20.34 8.89 -3.29
CA ALA A 788 -19.64 8.70 -4.57
C ALA A 788 -18.42 9.62 -4.70
N ALA A 789 -18.57 10.89 -4.31
CA ALA A 789 -17.47 11.85 -4.23
C ALA A 789 -17.70 12.90 -3.14
N PHE A 790 -16.62 13.46 -2.61
CA PHE A 790 -16.67 14.59 -1.70
C PHE A 790 -15.52 15.57 -1.95
N SER A 791 -15.68 16.81 -1.51
CA SER A 791 -14.59 17.79 -1.33
C SER A 791 -14.83 18.62 -0.08
N TRP A 792 -13.76 19.02 0.59
CA TRP A 792 -13.76 19.75 1.85
C TRP A 792 -12.81 20.94 1.75
N ALA A 793 -13.22 22.05 2.38
CA ALA A 793 -12.40 23.22 2.59
C ALA A 793 -12.50 23.67 4.05
N GLU A 794 -11.39 24.07 4.66
CA GLU A 794 -11.40 24.88 5.89
C GLU A 794 -11.94 26.28 5.56
N LEU A 795 -12.72 26.89 6.46
CA LEU A 795 -13.34 28.20 6.21
C LEU A 795 -12.65 29.34 6.98
N PRO A 796 -12.41 30.50 6.33
CA PRO A 796 -11.90 31.72 6.95
C PRO A 796 -12.99 32.55 7.66
#